data_AF-A0A553HTU6-F1
#
_entry.id   AF-A0A553HTU6-F1
#
_cell.length_a   1.000
_cell.length_b   1.000
_cell.length_c   1.000
_cell.angle_alpha   90.00
_cell.angle_beta   90.00
_cell.angle_gamma   90.00
#
_symmetry.space_group_name_H-M   'P 1'
#
loop_
_entity.id
_entity.type
_entity.pdbx_description
1 polymer ?
#
loop_
_entity_poly.entity_id
_entity_poly.type
_entity_poly.pdbx_seq_one_letter_code
_entity_poly.pdbx_strand_id
1 'polypeptide(L)'
;MLSHGQGTCPPESAQLPLSDGPSQINHFVKDDGMNVLRIPTSWQFLVNNKLGGDLDTSNLAEYDQLVQSCLDTGAYCMVDIHNFARWNGEIIGQGGPTDEQFASFWGQLAGKYATNDKIIFELMNEPHDLDVSTWAQTCQKAVTAIRKAGATSQMILLPGTNFDSAATLVSSGSADALLAITNPDGSTDKLLLDIHKYLDEDNSGTHPPCTTNNVDAFTTVAQYLRSKGRKAFISETGASSDVSCMTAFCAQNSFINTNSDVFAGLVAWGAGSFSTSYLLSLTPSNQNGRLVDNALTKQCLLATWNNAHSNNGTLPTTRIPNPTITPTATASSTILIITTSILSTPTALLTASLSMPTFSTPKNSSSSTTLSRSTINTSNILILTDLVPQNTISTLAIDTGTPPPRSGFGGLLTAESGAPSIPTQTLPPSPASQSPSSTPASGAGSVSVGALTLWGSIVIAAVSLLRPSASLSWAKCQGDTRLRFRLRQSNTGFERTKKTRTHNPDSWELASPTTRAKRVKPAFDINGNLLPSFLRSSRLGPFSIGGHFIPAALSALDYRLSQNVLAVPKTGLANSALTIQRRLVHSSQSVSTASNQSSNVEKRHGKAPVPPAPEKNPAIGLGPSRDENIGQKRLADFDLAGRVFIVTGGARGLGLALAEALVETGGKVYCFDREEQPHVDWNEAARRAEKWGGTLHYCQQDVQDTEGLDKTIESIADRHRRLDGIIAAAGVQQICPAMEYSREDVTRIMDINYTGVMMTATAAARQMFKYKCHGSMCFIASMSGQVANKGLISPVYNSSKAAVVQLARNLAMEWSPIRKDGTGGIRVNCISPGHILTPMVLKNFEEVPGLREKWESENMMGRLAETTEFKGAALFLLSNASSFMTGNNLVIDGGHTSW
;
A
#
# COMPACT_ATOMS: atom_id res chain seq x y z
N MET A 1 17.78 -12.90 4.69
CA MET A 1 18.05 -11.68 3.91
C MET A 1 16.98 -11.53 2.86
N LEU A 2 16.40 -10.33 2.73
CA LEU A 2 15.29 -10.07 1.83
C LEU A 2 15.75 -9.08 0.77
N SER A 3 15.33 -9.27 -0.48
CA SER A 3 15.33 -8.16 -1.43
C SER A 3 14.09 -7.27 -1.20
N HIS A 4 14.08 -6.05 -1.72
CA HIS A 4 12.83 -5.31 -1.86
C HIS A 4 12.04 -5.84 -3.06
N GLY A 5 10.72 -5.56 -3.13
CA GLY A 5 9.77 -5.99 -4.17
C GLY A 5 10.05 -5.53 -5.62
N GLN A 6 11.30 -5.22 -5.96
CA GLN A 6 11.85 -5.09 -7.30
C GLN A 6 12.98 -6.12 -7.55
N GLY A 7 13.16 -7.11 -6.66
CA GLY A 7 14.27 -8.06 -6.72
C GLY A 7 15.64 -7.39 -6.56
N THR A 8 15.75 -6.37 -5.71
CA THR A 8 16.99 -5.60 -5.43
C THR A 8 17.54 -5.90 -4.04
N CYS A 9 18.78 -6.38 -3.93
CA CYS A 9 19.46 -6.62 -2.66
C CYS A 9 20.98 -6.33 -2.76
N PRO A 10 21.51 -5.26 -2.14
CA PRO A 10 22.95 -5.00 -2.08
C PRO A 10 23.66 -6.03 -1.17
N PRO A 11 24.69 -6.77 -1.64
CA PRO A 11 25.42 -7.74 -0.81
C PRO A 11 26.11 -7.13 0.42
N GLU A 12 26.41 -5.82 0.43
CA GLU A 12 26.96 -5.12 1.59
C GLU A 12 25.92 -4.86 2.70
N SER A 13 24.62 -4.98 2.38
CA SER A 13 23.52 -4.94 3.35
C SER A 13 23.08 -6.34 3.83
N ALA A 14 23.78 -7.38 3.39
CA ALA A 14 23.56 -8.76 3.81
C ALA A 14 23.79 -8.94 5.32
N GLN A 15 22.78 -9.46 6.02
CA GLN A 15 22.95 -9.96 7.38
C GLN A 15 22.19 -11.28 7.55
N LEU A 16 22.87 -12.26 8.14
CA LEU A 16 22.34 -13.57 8.51
C LEU A 16 22.29 -13.67 10.05
N PRO A 17 21.22 -14.23 10.65
CA PRO A 17 21.10 -14.38 12.11
C PRO A 17 21.98 -15.52 12.66
N LEU A 18 23.29 -15.51 12.37
CA LEU A 18 24.20 -16.57 12.81
C LEU A 18 24.47 -16.56 14.33
N SER A 19 24.22 -15.43 15.00
CA SER A 19 24.40 -15.24 16.44
C SER A 19 23.32 -15.91 17.31
N ASP A 20 22.09 -15.96 16.81
CA ASP A 20 20.89 -16.22 17.61
C ASP A 20 19.87 -17.09 16.85
N GLY A 21 19.85 -17.04 15.52
CA GLY A 21 19.05 -17.89 14.65
C GLY A 21 19.20 -19.39 14.94
N PRO A 22 20.42 -19.95 15.13
CA PRO A 22 20.59 -21.34 15.56
C PRO A 22 19.93 -21.65 16.92
N SER A 23 19.80 -20.67 17.82
CA SER A 23 19.07 -20.84 19.08
C SER A 23 17.55 -20.76 18.89
N GLN A 24 17.05 -19.84 18.05
CA GLN A 24 15.63 -19.76 17.68
C GLN A 24 15.17 -21.04 16.96
N ILE A 25 15.96 -21.54 16.00
CA ILE A 25 15.74 -22.79 15.27
C ILE A 25 15.68 -23.99 16.23
N ASN A 26 16.61 -24.09 17.18
CA ASN A 26 16.56 -25.17 18.18
C ASN A 26 15.34 -25.05 19.11
N HIS A 27 14.91 -23.85 19.50
CA HIS A 27 13.70 -23.64 20.28
C HIS A 27 12.46 -24.15 19.54
N PHE A 28 12.20 -23.63 18.33
CA PHE A 28 11.03 -24.02 17.53
C PHE A 28 10.97 -25.52 17.24
N VAL A 29 12.11 -26.20 17.05
CA VAL A 29 12.12 -27.65 16.75
C VAL A 29 12.11 -28.53 18.01
N LYS A 30 12.80 -28.14 19.08
CA LYS A 30 12.99 -29.00 20.28
C LYS A 30 12.01 -28.72 21.42
N ASP A 31 11.60 -27.46 21.61
CA ASP A 31 10.61 -27.09 22.63
C ASP A 31 9.19 -27.14 22.08
N ASP A 32 8.97 -26.64 20.85
CA ASP A 32 7.63 -26.49 20.26
C ASP A 32 7.22 -27.60 19.28
N GLY A 33 8.19 -28.35 18.75
CA GLY A 33 7.95 -29.46 17.83
C GLY A 33 7.69 -29.08 16.36
N MET A 34 8.00 -27.83 15.95
CA MET A 34 7.97 -27.45 14.53
C MET A 34 8.96 -28.31 13.73
N ASN A 35 8.60 -28.67 12.49
CA ASN A 35 9.37 -29.64 11.69
C ASN A 35 9.79 -29.11 10.31
N VAL A 36 9.58 -27.83 10.03
CA VAL A 36 9.95 -27.15 8.78
C VAL A 36 10.26 -25.67 9.06
N LEU A 37 11.38 -25.19 8.53
CA LEU A 37 11.82 -23.79 8.62
C LEU A 37 12.12 -23.25 7.22
N ARG A 38 11.70 -22.03 6.92
CA ARG A 38 12.05 -21.28 5.70
C ARG A 38 13.21 -20.33 5.98
N ILE A 39 14.16 -20.26 5.05
CA ILE A 39 15.43 -19.53 5.25
C ILE A 39 15.67 -18.57 4.07
N PRO A 40 15.05 -17.38 4.07
CA PRO A 40 15.15 -16.40 2.99
C PRO A 40 16.57 -15.89 2.70
N THR A 41 16.98 -15.95 1.44
CA THR A 41 18.22 -15.33 0.92
C THR A 41 18.03 -14.74 -0.47
N SER A 42 18.80 -13.71 -0.82
CA SER A 42 18.75 -13.13 -2.17
C SER A 42 19.68 -13.88 -3.14
N TRP A 43 19.28 -13.91 -4.41
CA TRP A 43 20.12 -14.36 -5.51
C TRP A 43 21.41 -13.53 -5.59
N GLN A 44 21.31 -12.20 -5.44
CA GLN A 44 22.44 -11.28 -5.41
C GLN A 44 23.50 -11.67 -4.37
N PHE A 45 23.09 -12.09 -3.17
CA PHE A 45 24.04 -12.56 -2.15
C PHE A 45 24.71 -13.85 -2.60
N LEU A 46 23.94 -14.87 -3.00
CA LEU A 46 24.47 -16.20 -3.32
C LEU A 46 25.41 -16.25 -4.53
N VAL A 47 25.30 -15.32 -5.49
CA VAL A 47 26.29 -15.15 -6.60
C VAL A 47 27.16 -13.90 -6.46
N ASN A 48 27.11 -13.19 -5.33
CA ASN A 48 27.87 -11.96 -5.07
C ASN A 48 27.79 -10.95 -6.25
N ASN A 49 26.56 -10.57 -6.60
CA ASN A 49 26.18 -9.72 -7.75
C ASN A 49 26.56 -10.22 -9.16
N LYS A 50 27.16 -11.41 -9.33
CA LYS A 50 27.57 -11.96 -10.63
C LYS A 50 26.41 -12.69 -11.32
N LEU A 51 25.49 -11.95 -11.94
CA LEU A 51 24.31 -12.53 -12.61
C LEU A 51 24.70 -13.63 -13.62
N GLY A 52 24.18 -14.84 -13.42
CA GLY A 52 24.46 -16.01 -14.27
C GLY A 52 25.87 -16.59 -14.12
N GLY A 53 26.66 -16.13 -13.14
CA GLY A 53 27.94 -16.73 -12.76
C GLY A 53 27.79 -17.88 -11.78
N ASP A 54 28.93 -18.31 -11.22
CA ASP A 54 28.98 -19.35 -10.19
C ASP A 54 28.51 -18.83 -8.82
N LEU A 55 28.03 -19.73 -7.97
CA LEU A 55 27.78 -19.45 -6.55
C LEU A 55 29.06 -18.97 -5.86
N ASP A 56 28.97 -17.87 -5.11
CA ASP A 56 30.11 -17.33 -4.39
C ASP A 56 30.42 -18.18 -3.15
N THR A 57 31.62 -18.75 -3.10
CA THR A 57 32.01 -19.75 -2.09
C THR A 57 31.98 -19.22 -0.67
N SER A 58 32.19 -17.92 -0.45
CA SER A 58 32.14 -17.32 0.88
C SER A 58 30.70 -17.11 1.32
N ASN A 59 29.90 -16.45 0.49
CA ASN A 59 28.50 -16.14 0.79
C ASN A 59 27.66 -17.43 0.92
N LEU A 60 27.90 -18.43 0.07
CA LEU A 60 27.27 -19.74 0.19
C LEU A 60 27.65 -20.45 1.51
N ALA A 61 28.90 -20.35 1.96
CA ALA A 61 29.35 -20.97 3.22
C ALA A 61 28.80 -20.25 4.47
N GLU A 62 28.48 -18.96 4.39
CA GLU A 62 27.75 -18.25 5.46
C GLU A 62 26.27 -18.64 5.50
N TYR A 63 25.60 -18.72 4.34
CA TYR A 63 24.21 -19.18 4.27
C TYR A 63 24.06 -20.65 4.71
N ASP A 64 24.98 -21.52 4.27
CA ASP A 64 24.99 -22.94 4.59
C ASP A 64 25.11 -23.21 6.10
N GLN A 65 25.76 -22.34 6.89
CA GLN A 65 25.79 -22.48 8.36
C GLN A 65 24.38 -22.43 8.98
N LEU A 66 23.49 -21.58 8.46
CA LEU A 66 22.11 -21.48 8.94
C LEU A 66 21.25 -22.65 8.42
N VAL A 67 21.52 -23.12 7.19
CA VAL A 67 20.87 -24.32 6.63
C VAL A 67 21.28 -25.58 7.40
N GLN A 68 22.56 -25.80 7.69
CA GLN A 68 23.02 -26.92 8.53
C GLN A 68 22.47 -26.80 9.95
N SER A 69 22.44 -25.59 10.55
CA SER A 69 21.80 -25.37 11.87
C SER A 69 20.33 -25.79 11.91
N CYS A 70 19.61 -25.70 10.79
CA CYS A 70 18.26 -26.25 10.63
C CYS A 70 18.29 -27.78 10.45
N LEU A 71 19.13 -28.31 9.56
CA LEU A 71 19.20 -29.75 9.25
C LEU A 71 19.61 -30.60 10.47
N ASP A 72 20.55 -30.11 11.29
CA ASP A 72 21.02 -30.76 12.52
C ASP A 72 19.89 -30.95 13.56
N THR A 73 18.79 -30.22 13.45
CA THR A 73 17.60 -30.45 14.29
C THR A 73 16.76 -31.65 13.84
N GLY A 74 16.88 -32.08 12.58
CA GLY A 74 16.01 -33.08 11.92
C GLY A 74 14.81 -32.49 11.16
N ALA A 75 14.62 -31.17 11.20
CA ALA A 75 13.58 -30.46 10.46
C ALA A 75 13.83 -30.45 8.94
N TYR A 76 12.79 -30.11 8.17
CA TYR A 76 12.91 -29.69 6.78
C TYR A 76 13.40 -28.24 6.70
N CYS A 77 14.27 -27.95 5.73
CA CYS A 77 14.90 -26.65 5.57
C CYS A 77 14.63 -26.14 4.15
N MET A 78 13.78 -25.11 4.08
CA MET A 78 13.26 -24.55 2.84
C MET A 78 14.14 -23.37 2.41
N VAL A 79 14.80 -23.56 1.27
CA VAL A 79 15.72 -22.61 0.66
C VAL A 79 14.91 -21.68 -0.24
N ASP A 80 14.61 -20.49 0.27
CA ASP A 80 13.91 -19.40 -0.40
C ASP A 80 14.90 -18.46 -1.12
N ILE A 81 14.60 -18.20 -2.39
CA ILE A 81 15.26 -17.20 -3.22
C ILE A 81 14.37 -15.95 -3.29
N HIS A 82 14.63 -15.03 -2.36
CA HIS A 82 13.71 -13.97 -1.96
C HIS A 82 13.74 -12.77 -2.91
N ASN A 83 13.33 -12.97 -4.17
CA ASN A 83 13.68 -12.11 -5.31
C ASN A 83 12.53 -11.65 -6.23
N PHE A 84 11.26 -11.96 -5.95
CA PHE A 84 10.09 -11.40 -6.66
C PHE A 84 10.06 -11.65 -8.19
N ALA A 85 10.60 -12.80 -8.60
CA ALA A 85 10.90 -13.18 -9.99
C ALA A 85 11.76 -12.16 -10.77
N ARG A 86 12.56 -11.36 -10.06
CA ARG A 86 13.31 -10.22 -10.60
C ARG A 86 14.78 -10.23 -10.20
N TRP A 87 15.58 -9.56 -11.02
CA TRP A 87 16.93 -9.14 -10.68
C TRP A 87 17.07 -7.65 -11.00
N ASN A 88 17.23 -6.82 -9.97
CA ASN A 88 17.42 -5.37 -10.08
C ASN A 88 16.34 -4.66 -10.93
N GLY A 89 15.07 -5.00 -10.69
CA GLY A 89 13.88 -4.50 -11.40
C GLY A 89 13.37 -5.41 -12.50
N GLU A 90 14.28 -6.07 -13.21
CA GLU A 90 13.98 -6.77 -14.47
C GLU A 90 13.54 -8.22 -14.26
N ILE A 91 12.46 -8.64 -14.95
CA ILE A 91 11.76 -9.92 -14.73
C ILE A 91 12.48 -11.07 -15.46
N ILE A 92 12.70 -12.17 -14.76
CA ILE A 92 13.34 -13.38 -15.30
C ILE A 92 12.49 -13.95 -16.45
N GLY A 93 13.13 -14.25 -17.58
CA GLY A 93 12.48 -14.75 -18.80
C GLY A 93 11.68 -13.70 -19.59
N GLN A 94 11.48 -12.49 -19.04
CA GLN A 94 10.52 -11.50 -19.57
C GLN A 94 11.11 -10.09 -19.75
N GLY A 95 12.45 -9.98 -19.75
CA GLY A 95 13.19 -8.72 -19.99
C GLY A 95 14.53 -8.69 -19.27
N GLY A 96 14.60 -9.32 -18.10
CA GLY A 96 15.78 -9.45 -17.26
C GLY A 96 16.60 -10.72 -17.52
N PRO A 97 17.01 -11.44 -16.46
CA PRO A 97 17.80 -12.67 -16.61
C PRO A 97 17.14 -13.69 -17.53
N THR A 98 17.92 -14.41 -18.33
CA THR A 98 17.36 -15.53 -19.12
C THR A 98 17.04 -16.72 -18.24
N ASP A 99 16.09 -17.56 -18.66
CA ASP A 99 15.76 -18.79 -17.93
C ASP A 99 16.99 -19.70 -17.74
N GLU A 100 17.97 -19.66 -18.66
CA GLU A 100 19.21 -20.45 -18.57
C GLU A 100 20.13 -19.93 -17.47
N GLN A 101 20.13 -18.63 -17.17
CA GLN A 101 20.87 -18.07 -16.03
C GLN A 101 20.22 -18.49 -14.71
N PHE A 102 18.89 -18.46 -14.64
CA PHE A 102 18.11 -18.89 -13.47
C PHE A 102 18.21 -20.40 -13.25
N ALA A 103 18.10 -21.21 -14.31
CA ALA A 103 18.26 -22.66 -14.26
C ALA A 103 19.71 -23.09 -13.98
N SER A 104 20.72 -22.34 -14.46
CA SER A 104 22.13 -22.55 -14.07
C SER A 104 22.30 -22.39 -12.55
N PHE A 105 21.83 -21.26 -12.02
CA PHE A 105 21.87 -20.97 -10.59
C PHE A 105 21.17 -22.05 -9.75
N TRP A 106 19.94 -22.44 -10.14
CA TRP A 106 19.20 -23.50 -9.47
C TRP A 106 19.87 -24.88 -9.58
N GLY A 107 20.51 -25.19 -10.72
CA GLY A 107 21.29 -26.42 -10.90
C GLY A 107 22.52 -26.48 -9.98
N GLN A 108 23.23 -25.36 -9.79
CA GLN A 108 24.35 -25.28 -8.85
C GLN A 108 23.89 -25.45 -7.40
N LEU A 109 22.83 -24.75 -7.00
CA LEU A 109 22.32 -24.77 -5.63
C LEU A 109 21.72 -26.13 -5.27
N ALA A 110 21.03 -26.76 -6.22
CA ALA A 110 20.60 -28.16 -6.10
C ALA A 110 21.79 -29.12 -6.00
N GLY A 111 22.85 -28.93 -6.79
CA GLY A 111 24.06 -29.77 -6.74
C GLY A 111 24.75 -29.76 -5.37
N LYS A 112 24.74 -28.62 -4.67
CA LYS A 112 25.23 -28.48 -3.27
C LYS A 112 24.37 -29.28 -2.27
N TYR A 113 23.06 -29.43 -2.51
CA TYR A 113 22.11 -30.00 -1.56
C TYR A 113 21.49 -31.35 -1.96
N ALA A 114 21.84 -31.89 -3.13
CA ALA A 114 21.17 -33.03 -3.77
C ALA A 114 21.07 -34.30 -2.92
N THR A 115 22.01 -34.54 -2.01
CA THR A 115 22.04 -35.74 -1.15
C THR A 115 21.17 -35.63 0.11
N ASN A 116 20.61 -34.46 0.41
CA ASN A 116 19.82 -34.23 1.62
C ASN A 116 18.32 -34.09 1.29
N ASP A 117 17.51 -35.06 1.70
CA ASP A 117 16.07 -35.12 1.43
C ASP A 117 15.21 -34.19 2.30
N LYS A 118 15.80 -33.57 3.33
CA LYS A 118 15.18 -32.54 4.16
C LYS A 118 15.22 -31.15 3.54
N ILE A 119 15.96 -30.95 2.47
CA ILE A 119 15.94 -29.69 1.73
C ILE A 119 14.63 -29.58 0.92
N ILE A 120 14.00 -28.40 0.98
CA ILE A 120 12.91 -27.99 0.09
C ILE A 120 13.45 -26.85 -0.76
N PHE A 121 13.26 -26.91 -2.07
CA PHE A 121 13.63 -25.85 -2.99
C PHE A 121 12.41 -24.98 -3.30
N GLU A 122 12.41 -23.75 -2.80
CA GLU A 122 11.37 -22.78 -3.09
C GLU A 122 11.86 -21.89 -4.23
N LEU A 123 11.25 -21.99 -5.41
CA LEU A 123 11.89 -21.49 -6.63
C LEU A 123 12.10 -19.97 -6.63
N MET A 124 11.21 -19.21 -5.98
CA MET A 124 11.20 -17.75 -5.95
C MET A 124 10.11 -17.22 -4.99
N ASN A 125 10.45 -16.37 -4.03
CA ASN A 125 9.44 -15.61 -3.27
C ASN A 125 8.62 -14.68 -4.18
N GLU A 126 7.30 -14.73 -4.06
CA GLU A 126 6.32 -13.73 -4.52
C GLU A 126 6.56 -13.13 -5.91
N PRO A 127 6.47 -13.92 -7.00
CA PRO A 127 6.34 -13.35 -8.33
C PRO A 127 5.08 -12.46 -8.42
N HIS A 128 5.20 -11.34 -9.12
CA HIS A 128 4.10 -10.39 -9.36
C HIS A 128 4.30 -9.66 -10.69
N ASP A 129 3.22 -9.10 -11.25
CA ASP A 129 3.20 -8.30 -12.49
C ASP A 129 4.02 -8.90 -13.65
N LEU A 130 3.76 -10.18 -13.93
CA LEU A 130 4.42 -10.93 -15.00
C LEU A 130 3.42 -11.77 -15.80
N ASP A 131 3.81 -12.22 -17.00
CA ASP A 131 3.05 -13.24 -17.72
C ASP A 131 3.29 -14.62 -17.09
N VAL A 132 2.26 -15.18 -16.46
CA VAL A 132 2.38 -16.43 -15.70
C VAL A 132 2.60 -17.66 -16.61
N SER A 133 2.20 -17.58 -17.88
CA SER A 133 2.42 -18.67 -18.86
C SER A 133 3.89 -18.78 -19.28
N THR A 134 4.59 -17.64 -19.35
CA THR A 134 6.03 -17.56 -19.61
C THR A 134 6.81 -17.92 -18.34
N TRP A 135 6.40 -17.41 -17.17
CA TRP A 135 6.98 -17.78 -15.88
C TRP A 135 6.90 -19.28 -15.57
N ALA A 136 5.79 -19.96 -15.91
CA ALA A 136 5.70 -21.41 -15.77
C ALA A 136 6.75 -22.17 -16.62
N GLN A 137 7.16 -21.63 -17.78
CA GLN A 137 8.25 -22.19 -18.59
C GLN A 137 9.63 -21.95 -17.95
N THR A 138 9.82 -20.79 -17.30
CA THR A 138 10.98 -20.47 -16.48
C THR A 138 11.12 -21.45 -15.31
N CYS A 139 10.04 -21.67 -14.55
CA CYS A 139 9.97 -22.67 -13.48
C CYS A 139 10.22 -24.09 -14.00
N GLN A 140 9.65 -24.48 -15.15
CA GLN A 140 9.89 -25.79 -15.77
C GLN A 140 11.39 -26.01 -16.11
N LYS A 141 12.10 -24.98 -16.57
CA LYS A 141 13.55 -25.05 -16.78
C LYS A 141 14.32 -25.17 -15.45
N ALA A 142 13.91 -24.45 -14.40
CA ALA A 142 14.51 -24.57 -13.06
C ALA A 142 14.31 -25.97 -12.45
N VAL A 143 13.08 -26.50 -12.44
CA VAL A 143 12.78 -27.89 -12.03
C VAL A 143 13.64 -28.90 -12.81
N THR A 144 13.75 -28.72 -14.12
CA THR A 144 14.59 -29.58 -14.97
C THR A 144 16.06 -29.55 -14.56
N ALA A 145 16.60 -28.38 -14.18
CA ALA A 145 17.98 -28.24 -13.72
C ALA A 145 18.19 -28.85 -12.32
N ILE A 146 17.30 -28.61 -11.37
CA ILE A 146 17.34 -29.18 -10.01
C ILE A 146 17.37 -30.71 -10.07
N ARG A 147 16.46 -31.33 -10.84
CA ARG A 147 16.43 -32.79 -11.02
C ARG A 147 17.67 -33.32 -11.76
N LYS A 148 18.20 -32.59 -12.74
CA LYS A 148 19.45 -32.96 -13.45
C LYS A 148 20.71 -32.84 -12.59
N ALA A 149 20.70 -31.99 -11.57
CA ALA A 149 21.77 -31.88 -10.57
C ALA A 149 21.79 -33.05 -9.56
N GLY A 150 20.87 -34.02 -9.68
CA GLY A 150 20.76 -35.19 -8.81
C GLY A 150 19.80 -35.03 -7.64
N ALA A 151 19.19 -33.86 -7.46
CA ALA A 151 18.28 -33.57 -6.36
C ALA A 151 16.86 -34.10 -6.66
N THR A 152 16.68 -35.42 -6.54
CA THR A 152 15.48 -36.15 -6.97
C THR A 152 14.46 -36.46 -5.86
N SER A 153 14.85 -36.42 -4.59
CA SER A 153 13.97 -36.74 -3.44
C SER A 153 13.21 -35.53 -2.89
N GLN A 154 13.80 -34.34 -3.04
CA GLN A 154 13.37 -33.08 -2.45
C GLN A 154 12.04 -32.59 -3.01
N MET A 155 11.31 -31.84 -2.19
CA MET A 155 10.16 -31.06 -2.64
C MET A 155 10.63 -29.80 -3.37
N ILE A 156 9.92 -29.44 -4.43
CA ILE A 156 10.08 -28.17 -5.13
C ILE A 156 8.73 -27.45 -5.08
N LEU A 157 8.73 -26.21 -4.60
CA LEU A 157 7.55 -25.35 -4.57
C LEU A 157 7.50 -24.50 -5.85
N LEU A 158 6.29 -24.36 -6.41
CA LEU A 158 6.03 -23.72 -7.69
C LEU A 158 5.24 -22.42 -7.47
N PRO A 159 5.90 -21.25 -7.47
CA PRO A 159 5.26 -19.96 -7.23
C PRO A 159 4.65 -19.38 -8.52
N GLY A 160 3.53 -18.66 -8.39
CA GLY A 160 2.64 -18.22 -9.46
C GLY A 160 2.80 -16.76 -9.85
N THR A 161 1.81 -15.93 -9.49
CA THR A 161 1.85 -14.48 -9.64
C THR A 161 0.89 -13.82 -8.66
N ASN A 162 0.94 -12.48 -8.57
CA ASN A 162 0.24 -11.68 -7.56
C ASN A 162 0.62 -12.10 -6.13
N PHE A 163 1.94 -12.11 -5.85
CA PHE A 163 2.52 -12.39 -4.54
C PHE A 163 2.03 -13.73 -3.95
N ASP A 164 2.03 -14.76 -4.80
CA ASP A 164 1.58 -16.13 -4.52
C ASP A 164 0.22 -16.25 -3.83
N SER A 165 -0.63 -15.22 -3.95
CA SER A 165 -1.78 -15.05 -3.08
C SER A 165 -2.84 -16.12 -3.30
N ALA A 166 -3.17 -16.86 -2.23
CA ALA A 166 -4.17 -17.93 -2.23
C ALA A 166 -5.53 -17.47 -2.80
N ALA A 167 -5.87 -16.19 -2.66
CA ALA A 167 -7.11 -15.61 -3.17
C ALA A 167 -7.15 -15.48 -4.70
N THR A 168 -6.00 -15.36 -5.37
CA THR A 168 -5.89 -15.18 -6.83
C THR A 168 -5.27 -16.36 -7.57
N LEU A 169 -4.64 -17.31 -6.87
CA LEU A 169 -3.90 -18.44 -7.46
C LEU A 169 -4.66 -19.18 -8.58
N VAL A 170 -5.97 -19.41 -8.40
CA VAL A 170 -6.83 -20.07 -9.40
C VAL A 170 -7.31 -19.10 -10.47
N SER A 171 -7.81 -17.91 -10.09
CA SER A 171 -8.43 -16.94 -11.00
C SER A 171 -7.44 -16.20 -11.92
N SER A 172 -6.17 -16.11 -11.52
CA SER A 172 -5.06 -15.61 -12.34
C SER A 172 -4.58 -16.58 -13.43
N GLY A 173 -5.05 -17.83 -13.39
CA GLY A 173 -4.52 -18.91 -14.24
C GLY A 173 -3.19 -19.51 -13.74
N SER A 174 -2.59 -18.98 -12.67
CA SER A 174 -1.33 -19.51 -12.09
C SER A 174 -1.44 -21.01 -11.78
N ALA A 175 -2.54 -21.42 -11.15
CA ALA A 175 -2.75 -22.80 -10.76
C ALA A 175 -2.91 -23.77 -11.95
N ASP A 176 -3.33 -23.32 -13.13
CA ASP A 176 -3.37 -24.19 -14.32
C ASP A 176 -2.01 -24.19 -15.04
N ALA A 177 -1.35 -23.04 -15.15
CA ALA A 177 -0.03 -22.92 -15.78
C ALA A 177 1.06 -23.71 -15.02
N LEU A 178 1.07 -23.63 -13.68
CA LEU A 178 2.07 -24.30 -12.85
C LEU A 178 1.81 -25.80 -12.65
N LEU A 179 0.55 -26.24 -12.59
CA LEU A 179 0.26 -27.67 -12.46
C LEU A 179 0.63 -28.46 -13.72
N ALA A 180 0.82 -27.81 -14.86
CA ALA A 180 1.38 -28.40 -16.08
C ALA A 180 2.89 -28.68 -16.01
N ILE A 181 3.61 -28.19 -14.98
CA ILE A 181 5.05 -28.43 -14.80
C ILE A 181 5.29 -29.87 -14.30
N THR A 182 6.24 -30.56 -14.94
CA THR A 182 6.64 -31.94 -14.61
C THR A 182 8.12 -32.07 -14.25
N ASN A 183 8.46 -33.17 -13.58
CA ASN A 183 9.83 -33.67 -13.51
C ASN A 183 10.28 -34.18 -14.91
N PRO A 184 11.59 -34.44 -15.13
CA PRO A 184 12.11 -34.93 -16.42
C PRO A 184 11.60 -36.31 -16.87
N ASP A 185 10.95 -37.07 -16.00
CA ASP A 185 10.29 -38.35 -16.29
C ASP A 185 8.80 -38.21 -16.63
N GLY A 186 8.26 -36.98 -16.60
CA GLY A 186 6.84 -36.68 -16.81
C GLY A 186 5.97 -36.79 -15.55
N SER A 187 6.53 -37.18 -14.40
CA SER A 187 5.79 -37.19 -13.12
C SER A 187 5.58 -35.77 -12.59
N THR A 188 4.61 -35.60 -11.69
CA THR A 188 4.45 -34.38 -10.89
C THR A 188 4.85 -34.59 -9.43
N ASP A 189 5.58 -35.66 -9.15
CA ASP A 189 5.93 -36.07 -7.78
C ASP A 189 6.84 -35.04 -7.12
N LYS A 190 6.53 -34.74 -5.85
CA LYS A 190 7.22 -33.71 -5.05
C LYS A 190 7.17 -32.29 -5.64
N LEU A 191 6.32 -32.02 -6.65
CA LEU A 191 6.07 -30.69 -7.22
C LEU A 191 4.75 -30.13 -6.67
N LEU A 192 4.85 -29.21 -5.71
CA LEU A 192 3.71 -28.58 -5.01
C LEU A 192 3.52 -27.16 -5.53
N LEU A 193 2.28 -26.64 -5.51
CA LEU A 193 2.08 -25.19 -5.66
C LEU A 193 2.59 -24.46 -4.41
N ASP A 194 3.20 -23.30 -4.63
CA ASP A 194 3.55 -22.35 -3.58
C ASP A 194 2.38 -21.39 -3.31
N ILE A 195 2.20 -21.00 -2.05
CA ILE A 195 1.06 -20.18 -1.63
C ILE A 195 1.43 -19.26 -0.48
N HIS A 196 1.17 -17.97 -0.66
CA HIS A 196 1.20 -16.94 0.38
C HIS A 196 -0.23 -16.48 0.72
N LYS A 197 -0.47 -16.07 1.99
CA LYS A 197 -1.69 -15.30 2.33
C LYS A 197 -1.56 -14.54 3.65
N TYR A 198 -1.85 -13.24 3.64
CA TYR A 198 -1.99 -12.39 4.82
C TYR A 198 -3.45 -12.13 5.19
N LEU A 199 -3.69 -11.63 6.40
CA LEU A 199 -5.03 -11.49 7.01
C LEU A 199 -5.54 -10.03 7.08
N ASP A 200 -4.71 -9.06 6.71
CA ASP A 200 -5.06 -7.65 6.63
C ASP A 200 -5.85 -7.28 5.36
N GLU A 201 -6.36 -6.04 5.33
CA GLU A 201 -7.35 -5.57 4.34
C GLU A 201 -6.88 -5.62 2.87
N ASP A 202 -5.57 -5.51 2.63
CA ASP A 202 -4.96 -5.51 1.30
C ASP A 202 -4.08 -6.74 1.01
N ASN A 203 -4.02 -7.71 1.94
CA ASN A 203 -3.14 -8.89 1.87
C ASN A 203 -1.63 -8.56 1.87
N SER A 204 -1.21 -7.39 2.37
CA SER A 204 0.21 -7.01 2.39
C SER A 204 1.00 -7.54 3.60
N GLY A 205 0.34 -7.91 4.69
CA GLY A 205 1.00 -8.21 5.96
C GLY A 205 1.60 -6.97 6.65
N THR A 206 1.12 -5.76 6.30
CA THR A 206 1.67 -4.50 6.82
C THR A 206 0.74 -3.73 7.76
N HIS A 207 -0.50 -4.19 7.95
CA HIS A 207 -1.47 -3.55 8.85
C HIS A 207 -1.70 -4.36 10.14
N PRO A 208 -1.92 -3.72 11.30
CA PRO A 208 -2.23 -4.44 12.54
C PRO A 208 -3.55 -5.23 12.50
N PRO A 209 -4.70 -4.69 12.06
CA PRO A 209 -5.96 -5.41 12.13
C PRO A 209 -6.08 -6.52 11.08
N CYS A 210 -6.46 -7.72 11.52
CA CYS A 210 -6.86 -8.80 10.64
C CYS A 210 -8.34 -8.64 10.28
N THR A 211 -8.64 -8.43 9.00
CA THR A 211 -10.00 -8.24 8.49
C THR A 211 -10.64 -9.53 7.97
N THR A 212 -9.83 -10.59 7.77
CA THR A 212 -10.29 -11.88 7.25
C THR A 212 -9.59 -13.06 7.92
N ASN A 213 -10.25 -14.21 7.96
CA ASN A 213 -9.68 -15.51 8.35
C ASN A 213 -9.23 -16.35 7.14
N ASN A 214 -9.34 -15.82 5.92
CA ASN A 214 -8.99 -16.45 4.64
C ASN A 214 -9.64 -17.81 4.33
N VAL A 215 -10.62 -18.28 5.11
CA VAL A 215 -11.22 -19.61 4.97
C VAL A 215 -11.83 -19.82 3.58
N ASP A 216 -12.46 -18.81 2.98
CA ASP A 216 -13.05 -18.91 1.64
C ASP A 216 -11.99 -19.03 0.52
N ALA A 217 -10.85 -18.35 0.67
CA ALA A 217 -9.72 -18.45 -0.24
C ALA A 217 -9.08 -19.83 -0.17
N PHE A 218 -8.77 -20.32 1.04
CA PHE A 218 -8.24 -21.67 1.23
C PHE A 218 -9.26 -22.76 0.87
N THR A 219 -10.56 -22.52 1.01
CA THR A 219 -11.62 -23.43 0.53
C THR A 219 -11.59 -23.55 -0.99
N THR A 220 -11.51 -22.42 -1.70
CA THR A 220 -11.43 -22.37 -3.17
C THR A 220 -10.19 -23.12 -3.67
N VAL A 221 -9.02 -22.86 -3.07
CA VAL A 221 -7.77 -23.55 -3.40
C VAL A 221 -7.87 -25.05 -3.08
N ALA A 222 -8.39 -25.44 -1.91
CA ALA A 222 -8.46 -26.83 -1.50
C ALA A 222 -9.39 -27.66 -2.41
N GLN A 223 -10.54 -27.11 -2.80
CA GLN A 223 -11.43 -27.73 -3.78
C GLN A 223 -10.75 -27.90 -5.15
N TYR A 224 -10.06 -26.86 -5.64
CA TYR A 224 -9.32 -26.91 -6.88
C TYR A 224 -8.20 -27.97 -6.85
N LEU A 225 -7.36 -27.98 -5.80
CA LEU A 225 -6.28 -28.96 -5.62
C LEU A 225 -6.79 -30.40 -5.59
N ARG A 226 -7.90 -30.67 -4.88
CA ARG A 226 -8.57 -31.98 -4.88
C ARG A 226 -9.02 -32.38 -6.28
N SER A 227 -9.64 -31.48 -7.03
CA SER A 227 -10.12 -31.75 -8.40
C SER A 227 -8.99 -32.07 -9.39
N LYS A 228 -7.77 -31.60 -9.13
CA LYS A 228 -6.57 -31.84 -9.95
C LYS A 228 -5.70 -33.00 -9.42
N GLY A 229 -5.99 -33.55 -8.24
CA GLY A 229 -5.16 -34.57 -7.57
C GLY A 229 -3.79 -34.06 -7.13
N ARG A 230 -3.66 -32.78 -6.77
CA ARG A 230 -2.38 -32.10 -6.47
C ARG A 230 -2.37 -31.50 -5.07
N LYS A 231 -1.18 -31.11 -4.61
CA LYS A 231 -0.92 -30.51 -3.29
C LYS A 231 -0.29 -29.13 -3.42
N ALA A 232 -0.43 -28.33 -2.38
CA ALA A 232 0.26 -27.06 -2.19
C ALA A 232 0.95 -27.00 -0.82
N PHE A 233 1.84 -26.03 -0.65
CA PHE A 233 2.44 -25.67 0.63
C PHE A 233 2.13 -24.19 0.91
N ILE A 234 1.88 -23.80 2.17
CA ILE A 234 1.77 -22.39 2.55
C ILE A 234 3.12 -21.95 3.10
N SER A 235 3.96 -21.35 2.28
CA SER A 235 5.34 -20.94 2.62
C SER A 235 5.38 -19.65 3.44
N GLU A 236 4.36 -18.79 3.30
CA GLU A 236 4.26 -17.54 4.06
C GLU A 236 2.81 -17.19 4.44
N THR A 237 2.59 -16.93 5.72
CA THR A 237 1.37 -16.30 6.23
C THR A 237 1.65 -15.68 7.60
N GLY A 238 1.08 -14.52 7.89
CA GLY A 238 1.31 -13.83 9.15
C GLY A 238 0.11 -13.01 9.61
N ALA A 239 0.09 -12.72 10.90
CA ALA A 239 -0.93 -11.94 11.58
C ALA A 239 -0.28 -11.14 12.71
N SER A 240 -0.78 -9.95 13.00
CA SER A 240 -0.22 -9.12 14.07
C SER A 240 -0.71 -9.55 15.45
N SER A 241 -0.16 -8.95 16.50
CA SER A 241 -0.61 -9.14 17.90
C SER A 241 -1.94 -8.45 18.24
N ASP A 242 -2.61 -7.81 17.26
CA ASP A 242 -3.93 -7.20 17.44
C ASP A 242 -5.01 -8.23 17.85
N VAL A 243 -6.02 -7.75 18.58
CA VAL A 243 -7.11 -8.58 19.11
C VAL A 243 -7.95 -9.26 18.01
N SER A 244 -8.10 -8.64 16.84
CA SER A 244 -8.79 -9.23 15.68
C SER A 244 -8.04 -10.45 15.10
N CYS A 245 -6.71 -10.41 15.14
CA CYS A 245 -5.85 -11.41 14.54
C CYS A 245 -5.86 -12.75 15.28
N MET A 246 -6.01 -12.75 16.61
CA MET A 246 -5.99 -13.99 17.39
C MET A 246 -7.06 -14.99 16.93
N THR A 247 -8.31 -14.55 16.77
CA THR A 247 -9.38 -15.45 16.29
C THR A 247 -9.24 -15.78 14.81
N ALA A 248 -8.90 -14.79 13.98
CA ALA A 248 -8.82 -14.96 12.52
C ALA A 248 -7.70 -15.92 12.09
N PHE A 249 -6.49 -15.77 12.67
CA PHE A 249 -5.33 -16.61 12.34
C PHE A 249 -5.50 -18.04 12.85
N CYS A 250 -5.99 -18.21 14.07
CA CYS A 250 -6.33 -19.53 14.60
C CYS A 250 -7.37 -20.26 13.74
N ALA A 251 -8.37 -19.55 13.19
CA ALA A 251 -9.37 -20.12 12.29
C ALA A 251 -8.79 -20.52 10.92
N GLN A 252 -8.00 -19.64 10.29
CA GLN A 252 -7.25 -19.94 9.05
C GLN A 252 -6.45 -21.24 9.20
N ASN A 253 -5.66 -21.30 10.28
CA ASN A 253 -4.66 -22.33 10.48
C ASN A 253 -5.30 -23.68 10.85
N SER A 254 -6.41 -23.66 11.61
CA SER A 254 -7.26 -24.83 11.82
C SER A 254 -7.85 -25.36 10.52
N PHE A 255 -8.27 -24.47 9.60
CA PHE A 255 -8.77 -24.88 8.29
C PHE A 255 -7.68 -25.52 7.43
N ILE A 256 -6.48 -24.93 7.37
CA ILE A 256 -5.35 -25.48 6.62
C ILE A 256 -4.99 -26.89 7.13
N ASN A 257 -4.86 -27.07 8.45
CA ASN A 257 -4.55 -28.36 9.06
C ASN A 257 -5.63 -29.44 8.79
N THR A 258 -6.91 -29.08 8.88
CA THR A 258 -8.03 -30.00 8.57
C THR A 258 -8.18 -30.31 7.08
N ASN A 259 -7.44 -29.62 6.19
CA ASN A 259 -7.37 -29.87 4.75
C ASN A 259 -5.97 -30.40 4.33
N SER A 260 -5.30 -31.14 5.23
CA SER A 260 -3.94 -31.69 5.04
C SER A 260 -3.81 -32.79 3.96
N ASP A 261 -4.92 -33.27 3.41
CA ASP A 261 -4.94 -34.07 2.18
C ASP A 261 -4.44 -33.26 0.97
N VAL A 262 -4.61 -31.93 0.95
CA VAL A 262 -4.11 -31.05 -0.12
C VAL A 262 -3.07 -30.02 0.33
N PHE A 263 -3.09 -29.56 1.59
CA PHE A 263 -2.04 -28.69 2.13
C PHE A 263 -0.96 -29.53 2.84
N ALA A 264 0.27 -29.49 2.33
CA ALA A 264 1.36 -30.31 2.83
C ALA A 264 2.04 -29.76 4.11
N GLY A 265 1.83 -28.48 4.41
CA GLY A 265 2.38 -27.79 5.56
C GLY A 265 2.14 -26.28 5.49
N LEU A 266 2.52 -25.60 6.57
CA LEU A 266 2.47 -24.15 6.70
C LEU A 266 3.74 -23.66 7.39
N VAL A 267 4.32 -22.58 6.89
CA VAL A 267 5.33 -21.76 7.56
C VAL A 267 4.75 -20.37 7.75
N ALA A 268 5.04 -19.76 8.90
CA ALA A 268 4.48 -18.47 9.29
C ALA A 268 5.54 -17.37 9.36
N TRP A 269 5.13 -16.15 9.05
CA TRP A 269 5.97 -14.96 9.03
C TRP A 269 5.78 -14.13 10.30
N GLY A 270 6.84 -13.66 10.99
CA GLY A 270 8.26 -13.90 10.72
C GLY A 270 9.16 -13.77 11.96
N ALA A 271 10.23 -14.56 11.99
CA ALA A 271 11.17 -14.68 13.12
C ALA A 271 12.64 -14.45 12.66
N GLY A 272 13.63 -14.85 13.46
CA GLY A 272 15.05 -14.62 13.16
C GLY A 272 15.46 -13.19 13.54
N SER A 273 16.04 -12.43 12.60
CA SER A 273 16.55 -11.07 12.84
C SER A 273 15.47 -10.02 13.14
N PHE A 274 14.18 -10.35 13.06
CA PHE A 274 13.10 -9.42 13.38
C PHE A 274 13.03 -9.15 14.90
N SER A 275 12.85 -7.88 15.26
CA SER A 275 12.55 -7.47 16.65
C SER A 275 11.30 -8.17 17.16
N THR A 276 11.20 -8.42 18.48
CA THR A 276 9.94 -8.80 19.14
C THR A 276 8.86 -7.71 19.02
N SER A 277 9.24 -6.49 18.61
CA SER A 277 8.34 -5.36 18.28
C SER A 277 8.06 -5.20 16.78
N TYR A 278 8.49 -6.13 15.92
CA TYR A 278 8.04 -6.16 14.52
C TYR A 278 6.55 -6.54 14.47
N LEU A 279 5.81 -5.96 13.52
CA LEU A 279 4.35 -6.07 13.45
C LEU A 279 3.85 -7.52 13.42
N LEU A 280 4.49 -8.35 12.59
CA LEU A 280 4.22 -9.78 12.45
C LEU A 280 5.30 -10.62 13.17
N SER A 281 5.86 -10.13 14.28
CA SER A 281 6.96 -10.82 14.95
C SER A 281 6.51 -12.15 15.54
N LEU A 282 7.18 -13.21 15.12
CA LEU A 282 7.17 -14.53 15.75
C LEU A 282 8.48 -14.81 16.50
N THR A 283 9.42 -13.86 16.54
CA THR A 283 10.69 -13.97 17.25
C THR A 283 10.45 -14.23 18.74
N PRO A 284 11.02 -15.30 19.32
CA PRO A 284 10.80 -15.64 20.72
C PRO A 284 11.56 -14.68 21.64
N SER A 285 10.91 -14.25 22.72
CA SER A 285 11.51 -13.37 23.73
C SER A 285 12.46 -14.13 24.64
N ASN A 286 13.65 -13.60 24.93
CA ASN A 286 14.55 -14.18 25.93
C ASN A 286 14.12 -13.77 27.34
N GLN A 287 13.60 -14.71 28.12
CA GLN A 287 13.18 -14.52 29.49
C GLN A 287 14.05 -15.38 30.41
N ASN A 288 14.90 -14.72 31.21
CA ASN A 288 15.82 -15.37 32.16
C ASN A 288 16.75 -16.44 31.55
N GLY A 289 17.14 -16.29 30.28
CA GLY A 289 18.01 -17.23 29.57
C GLY A 289 17.27 -18.35 28.83
N ARG A 290 15.93 -18.35 28.85
CA ARG A 290 15.08 -19.25 28.05
C ARG A 290 14.38 -18.45 26.95
N LEU A 291 14.25 -19.02 25.76
CA LEU A 291 13.38 -18.47 24.71
C LEU A 291 11.91 -18.76 25.03
N VAL A 292 11.04 -17.78 24.76
CA VAL A 292 9.60 -17.78 25.07
C VAL A 292 8.83 -17.00 24.01
N ASP A 293 8.10 -17.71 23.17
CA ASP A 293 7.20 -17.19 22.12
C ASP A 293 6.03 -16.36 22.66
N ASN A 294 5.47 -15.56 21.75
CA ASN A 294 4.24 -14.80 21.97
C ASN A 294 2.97 -15.70 21.97
N ALA A 295 1.82 -15.04 22.09
CA ALA A 295 0.51 -15.69 22.12
C ALA A 295 0.09 -16.31 20.76
N LEU A 296 0.45 -15.69 19.63
CA LEU A 296 0.07 -16.15 18.28
C LEU A 296 0.73 -17.47 17.94
N THR A 297 2.04 -17.61 18.20
CA THR A 297 2.77 -18.87 18.00
C THR A 297 2.09 -19.98 18.80
N LYS A 298 1.91 -19.77 20.11
CA LYS A 298 1.37 -20.79 21.02
C LYS A 298 -0.08 -21.18 20.71
N GLN A 299 -0.94 -20.21 20.41
CA GLN A 299 -2.38 -20.46 20.22
C GLN A 299 -2.75 -20.80 18.77
N CYS A 300 -2.15 -20.13 17.78
CA CYS A 300 -2.56 -20.22 16.38
C CYS A 300 -1.58 -20.97 15.47
N LEU A 301 -0.37 -21.31 15.92
CA LEU A 301 0.57 -22.20 15.20
C LEU A 301 0.79 -23.54 15.93
N LEU A 302 0.92 -23.55 17.26
CA LEU A 302 1.19 -24.79 18.00
C LEU A 302 -0.09 -25.53 18.38
N ALA A 303 -1.02 -24.86 19.08
CA ALA A 303 -2.25 -25.51 19.52
C ALA A 303 -3.17 -25.95 18.36
N THR A 304 -3.16 -25.23 17.23
CA THR A 304 -3.94 -25.55 16.01
C THR A 304 -3.46 -26.82 15.29
N TRP A 305 -2.16 -27.16 15.38
CA TRP A 305 -1.65 -28.45 14.88
C TRP A 305 -1.68 -29.54 15.94
N ASN A 306 -1.24 -29.26 17.17
CA ASN A 306 -1.18 -30.26 18.25
C ASN A 306 -2.57 -30.82 18.63
N ASN A 307 -3.64 -30.01 18.60
CA ASN A 307 -4.99 -30.47 18.92
C ASN A 307 -5.65 -31.33 17.82
N ALA A 308 -5.05 -31.48 16.64
CA ALA A 308 -5.54 -32.43 15.63
C ALA A 308 -5.16 -33.88 15.96
N HIS A 309 -4.04 -34.10 16.68
CA HIS A 309 -3.60 -35.44 17.07
C HIS A 309 -4.37 -36.03 18.26
N SER A 310 -5.15 -35.23 18.99
CA SER A 310 -6.00 -35.67 20.10
C SER A 310 -7.46 -35.93 19.73
N ASN A 311 -7.96 -35.40 18.60
CA ASN A 311 -9.39 -35.39 18.25
C ASN A 311 -9.78 -36.38 17.14
N ASN A 312 -9.42 -37.66 17.30
CA ASN A 312 -9.93 -38.73 16.43
C ASN A 312 -11.32 -39.22 16.90
N GLY A 313 -12.26 -38.28 17.16
CA GLY A 313 -13.57 -38.60 17.71
C GLY A 313 -14.54 -37.43 17.84
N THR A 314 -15.61 -37.46 17.02
CA THR A 314 -16.90 -36.76 17.19
C THR A 314 -16.89 -35.22 17.34
N LEU A 315 -17.20 -34.50 16.26
CA LEU A 315 -17.51 -33.05 16.36
C LEU A 315 -18.82 -32.80 17.16
N PRO A 316 -18.86 -31.80 18.05
CA PRO A 316 -20.10 -31.32 18.63
C PRO A 316 -20.86 -30.43 17.63
N THR A 317 -22.06 -30.83 17.22
CA THR A 317 -22.95 -30.01 16.37
C THR A 317 -23.75 -29.01 17.21
N THR A 318 -23.25 -27.80 17.39
CA THR A 318 -23.97 -26.69 18.02
C THR A 318 -25.03 -26.11 17.08
N ARG A 319 -26.32 -26.27 17.45
CA ARG A 319 -27.42 -25.62 16.74
C ARG A 319 -27.41 -24.11 16.97
N ILE A 320 -27.65 -23.34 15.90
CA ILE A 320 -28.09 -21.95 16.01
C ILE A 320 -29.53 -21.96 16.57
N PRO A 321 -29.86 -21.14 17.59
CA PRO A 321 -31.23 -20.97 18.05
C PRO A 321 -32.03 -20.07 17.07
N ASN A 322 -33.21 -20.53 16.65
CA ASN A 322 -34.11 -19.71 15.83
C ASN A 322 -34.70 -18.53 16.64
N PRO A 323 -34.96 -17.37 16.01
CA PRO A 323 -35.61 -16.24 16.67
C PRO A 323 -37.09 -16.52 16.94
N THR A 324 -37.55 -16.17 18.15
CA THR A 324 -38.96 -16.23 18.54
C THR A 324 -39.72 -15.04 17.98
N ILE A 325 -40.75 -15.28 17.17
CA ILE A 325 -41.65 -14.23 16.64
C ILE A 325 -42.96 -14.23 17.46
N THR A 326 -43.31 -13.10 18.05
CA THR A 326 -44.59 -12.85 18.73
C THR A 326 -45.66 -12.49 17.68
N PRO A 327 -46.88 -13.05 17.73
CA PRO A 327 -47.82 -13.00 16.60
C PRO A 327 -48.64 -11.71 16.52
N THR A 328 -49.07 -11.33 15.31
CA THR A 328 -50.11 -10.29 15.11
C THR A 328 -50.90 -10.56 13.83
N ALA A 329 -52.24 -10.47 13.94
CA ALA A 329 -53.27 -10.39 12.88
C ALA A 329 -53.38 -11.51 11.81
N THR A 330 -54.61 -11.95 11.58
CA THR A 330 -55.00 -12.96 10.58
C THR A 330 -55.43 -12.35 9.24
N ALA A 331 -55.13 -13.03 8.14
CA ALA A 331 -55.86 -12.92 6.87
C ALA A 331 -55.81 -14.25 6.09
N SER A 332 -56.85 -14.54 5.31
CA SER A 332 -56.98 -15.74 4.46
C SER A 332 -56.33 -15.49 3.06
N SER A 333 -56.26 -16.42 2.08
CA SER A 333 -56.94 -17.71 1.93
C SER A 333 -56.29 -18.62 0.85
N THR A 334 -56.65 -19.91 0.89
CA THR A 334 -56.80 -20.84 -0.26
C THR A 334 -55.56 -21.33 -1.02
N ILE A 335 -55.43 -22.66 -1.10
CA ILE A 335 -54.53 -23.42 -1.98
C ILE A 335 -55.26 -23.77 -3.28
N LEU A 336 -54.55 -23.87 -4.41
CA LEU A 336 -55.03 -24.60 -5.59
C LEU A 336 -54.02 -25.69 -5.99
N ILE A 337 -54.51 -26.91 -6.25
CA ILE A 337 -53.72 -28.07 -6.66
C ILE A 337 -54.05 -28.40 -8.12
N ILE A 338 -53.05 -28.75 -8.93
CA ILE A 338 -53.24 -29.43 -10.22
C ILE A 338 -52.24 -30.60 -10.30
N THR A 339 -52.72 -31.80 -10.67
CA THR A 339 -51.95 -33.06 -10.64
C THR A 339 -52.31 -34.01 -11.79
N THR A 340 -51.30 -34.39 -12.58
CA THR A 340 -51.22 -35.58 -13.47
C THR A 340 -49.72 -35.85 -13.71
N SER A 341 -49.08 -37.02 -13.51
CA SER A 341 -49.36 -38.41 -13.94
C SER A 341 -49.21 -38.60 -15.47
N ILE A 342 -48.68 -39.70 -16.07
CA ILE A 342 -48.56 -41.13 -15.68
C ILE A 342 -47.19 -41.77 -16.12
N LEU A 343 -46.86 -42.94 -15.56
CA LEU A 343 -45.74 -43.89 -15.81
C LEU A 343 -45.50 -44.39 -17.26
N SER A 344 -44.28 -44.90 -17.54
CA SER A 344 -44.03 -46.35 -17.85
C SER A 344 -42.53 -46.72 -18.02
N THR A 345 -42.21 -48.02 -17.87
CA THR A 345 -40.88 -48.68 -17.99
C THR A 345 -41.06 -50.02 -18.78
N PRO A 346 -40.02 -50.86 -19.07
CA PRO A 346 -39.55 -51.86 -18.07
C PRO A 346 -38.13 -52.49 -18.22
N THR A 347 -37.60 -53.06 -17.11
CA THR A 347 -36.67 -54.24 -17.00
C THR A 347 -35.25 -54.19 -17.63
N ALA A 348 -34.21 -54.86 -17.09
CA ALA A 348 -34.05 -55.75 -15.91
C ALA A 348 -32.54 -55.94 -15.56
N LEU A 349 -32.06 -56.69 -14.55
CA LEU A 349 -32.47 -56.98 -13.14
C LEU A 349 -31.59 -58.17 -12.65
N LEU A 350 -30.64 -57.99 -11.71
CA LEU A 350 -30.05 -59.12 -10.95
C LEU A 350 -29.50 -58.69 -9.57
N THR A 351 -29.96 -59.36 -8.49
CA THR A 351 -29.28 -59.72 -7.20
C THR A 351 -28.35 -58.73 -6.45
N ALA A 352 -28.38 -58.60 -5.11
CA ALA A 352 -29.11 -59.33 -4.06
C ALA A 352 -29.32 -58.49 -2.76
N SER A 353 -30.10 -59.05 -1.83
CA SER A 353 -30.60 -58.49 -0.57
C SER A 353 -29.60 -58.38 0.59
N LEU A 354 -29.86 -57.48 1.55
CA LEU A 354 -30.23 -57.89 2.93
C LEU A 354 -30.85 -56.73 3.77
N SER A 355 -31.34 -57.06 4.97
CA SER A 355 -32.29 -56.25 5.78
C SER A 355 -31.73 -55.86 7.17
N MET A 356 -32.41 -54.94 7.88
CA MET A 356 -32.23 -54.71 9.33
C MET A 356 -32.59 -55.96 10.16
N PRO A 357 -32.15 -56.06 11.45
CA PRO A 357 -33.13 -55.91 12.53
C PRO A 357 -32.63 -55.47 13.96
N THR A 358 -33.57 -54.88 14.73
CA THR A 358 -33.87 -55.03 16.19
C THR A 358 -32.83 -55.09 17.34
N PHE A 359 -32.99 -54.15 18.30
CA PHE A 359 -33.25 -54.33 19.76
C PHE A 359 -32.39 -55.25 20.71
N SER A 360 -31.77 -54.58 21.71
CA SER A 360 -31.76 -54.87 23.18
C SER A 360 -31.07 -56.08 23.87
N THR A 361 -30.13 -55.76 24.81
CA THR A 361 -29.94 -56.32 26.20
C THR A 361 -29.36 -57.75 26.42
N PRO A 362 -28.93 -58.17 27.66
CA PRO A 362 -28.25 -57.50 28.80
C PRO A 362 -27.15 -58.36 29.56
N LYS A 363 -26.69 -57.88 30.75
CA LYS A 363 -25.98 -58.54 31.89
C LYS A 363 -24.43 -58.68 31.77
N ASN A 364 -23.63 -58.68 32.86
CA ASN A 364 -23.84 -58.80 34.33
C ASN A 364 -22.73 -57.99 35.09
N SER A 365 -22.50 -57.90 36.43
CA SER A 365 -23.06 -58.44 37.70
C SER A 365 -22.58 -57.59 38.93
N SER A 366 -22.91 -58.00 40.17
CA SER A 366 -22.18 -57.81 41.47
C SER A 366 -21.57 -56.43 41.83
N SER A 367 -22.12 -55.60 42.74
CA SER A 367 -22.34 -55.75 44.21
C SER A 367 -21.09 -55.50 45.09
N SER A 368 -21.10 -54.63 46.12
CA SER A 368 -22.10 -53.67 46.67
C SER A 368 -21.40 -52.70 47.67
N THR A 369 -21.98 -51.70 48.36
CA THR A 369 -23.39 -51.38 48.66
C THR A 369 -23.73 -49.87 48.45
N THR A 370 -24.04 -48.93 49.37
CA THR A 370 -24.16 -48.89 50.85
C THR A 370 -25.19 -47.82 51.29
N LEU A 371 -24.94 -47.01 52.34
CA LEU A 371 -25.90 -46.08 53.00
C LEU A 371 -25.24 -44.71 53.27
N SER A 372 -25.93 -43.59 53.55
CA SER A 372 -27.24 -43.01 53.11
C SER A 372 -27.57 -41.76 53.96
N ARG A 373 -28.34 -40.79 53.42
CA ARG A 373 -29.00 -39.65 54.12
C ARG A 373 -28.07 -38.57 54.76
N SER A 374 -28.49 -37.35 55.11
CA SER A 374 -29.57 -36.45 54.59
C SER A 374 -29.47 -35.02 55.17
N THR A 375 -30.03 -34.02 54.47
CA THR A 375 -30.61 -32.75 54.98
C THR A 375 -29.78 -31.68 55.74
N ILE A 376 -29.97 -30.42 55.33
CA ILE A 376 -30.07 -29.18 56.13
C ILE A 376 -28.83 -28.73 56.96
N ASN A 377 -28.26 -27.56 56.61
CA ASN A 377 -28.43 -26.34 57.43
C ASN A 377 -28.17 -25.04 56.63
N THR A 378 -28.58 -23.90 57.20
CA THR A 378 -28.49 -22.53 56.64
C THR A 378 -27.61 -21.62 57.50
N SER A 379 -27.46 -20.36 57.06
CA SER A 379 -26.83 -19.21 57.78
C SER A 379 -25.28 -19.19 57.68
N ASN A 380 -24.61 -18.03 57.70
CA ASN A 380 -25.03 -16.68 58.07
C ASN A 380 -24.94 -15.64 56.94
N ILE A 381 -25.75 -14.58 57.08
CA ILE A 381 -25.65 -13.30 56.37
C ILE A 381 -24.80 -12.34 57.21
N LEU A 382 -24.05 -11.44 56.58
CA LEU A 382 -23.82 -10.09 57.13
C LEU A 382 -23.62 -9.06 56.02
N ILE A 383 -24.36 -7.96 56.12
CA ILE A 383 -24.30 -6.76 55.29
C ILE A 383 -23.97 -5.59 56.23
N LEU A 384 -23.15 -4.62 55.80
CA LEU A 384 -23.12 -3.18 56.13
C LEU A 384 -21.80 -2.65 55.49
N THR A 385 -21.82 -1.84 54.43
CA THR A 385 -21.98 -0.36 54.36
C THR A 385 -20.88 0.45 55.06
N ASP A 386 -20.23 1.31 54.26
CA ASP A 386 -19.58 2.60 54.56
C ASP A 386 -18.66 2.78 55.79
N LEU A 387 -17.46 3.32 55.57
CA LEU A 387 -17.14 4.73 55.91
C LEU A 387 -15.68 5.13 55.56
N VAL A 388 -15.48 6.43 55.33
CA VAL A 388 -14.17 7.10 55.30
C VAL A 388 -14.04 8.02 56.52
N PRO A 389 -12.89 8.04 57.20
CA PRO A 389 -12.39 9.28 57.79
C PRO A 389 -10.86 9.50 57.58
N GLN A 390 -10.38 10.70 57.90
CA GLN A 390 -8.99 11.14 57.72
C GLN A 390 -8.20 11.35 59.05
N ASN A 391 -6.86 11.38 58.91
CA ASN A 391 -5.90 12.33 59.54
C ASN A 391 -5.43 12.23 61.03
N THR A 392 -4.08 12.22 61.16
CA THR A 392 -3.23 12.89 62.20
C THR A 392 -3.27 12.31 63.64
N ILE A 393 -2.33 12.55 64.59
CA ILE A 393 -1.26 13.55 64.88
C ILE A 393 -0.01 12.79 65.46
N SER A 394 1.25 12.90 65.02
CA SER A 394 2.32 13.95 65.09
C SER A 394 3.19 14.04 66.37
N THR A 395 4.53 14.01 66.21
CA THR A 395 5.61 14.66 67.03
C THR A 395 6.95 14.58 66.25
N LEU A 396 7.62 15.67 65.82
CA LEU A 396 8.51 16.63 66.53
C LEU A 396 9.92 16.08 66.89
N ALA A 397 11.05 16.82 66.77
CA ALA A 397 11.32 18.17 66.24
C ALA A 397 12.86 18.44 66.06
N ILE A 398 13.22 19.73 65.86
CA ILE A 398 14.55 20.39 65.91
C ILE A 398 15.35 20.43 64.58
N ASP A 399 15.83 21.57 64.05
CA ASP A 399 15.32 22.96 64.12
C ASP A 399 15.94 23.88 63.01
N THR A 400 15.67 25.19 63.01
CA THR A 400 16.06 26.15 61.95
C THR A 400 16.44 27.57 62.45
N GLY A 401 17.01 28.41 61.58
CA GLY A 401 17.59 29.74 61.92
C GLY A 401 17.05 30.96 61.15
N THR A 402 15.81 31.37 61.45
CA THR A 402 15.27 32.76 61.47
C THR A 402 15.47 33.77 60.30
N PRO A 403 14.38 34.14 59.57
CA PRO A 403 14.35 35.27 58.61
C PRO A 403 13.19 36.30 58.79
N PRO A 404 13.46 37.61 58.96
CA PRO A 404 12.53 38.75 58.72
C PRO A 404 12.95 39.56 57.46
N PRO A 405 12.36 40.73 57.08
CA PRO A 405 11.11 41.44 57.43
C PRO A 405 10.19 41.66 56.17
N ARG A 406 9.12 42.49 56.07
CA ARG A 406 7.97 42.95 56.90
C ARG A 406 6.89 43.58 55.96
N SER A 407 5.64 43.68 56.45
CA SER A 407 4.53 44.59 56.05
C SER A 407 3.97 44.62 54.61
N GLY A 408 2.64 44.61 54.37
CA GLY A 408 1.52 44.40 55.30
C GLY A 408 0.17 44.98 54.83
N PHE A 409 -0.94 44.34 55.23
CA PHE A 409 -2.37 44.67 54.95
C PHE A 409 -2.80 44.64 53.47
N GLY A 410 -4.07 44.40 53.10
CA GLY A 410 -5.24 43.98 53.89
C GLY A 410 -6.52 44.78 53.55
N GLY A 411 -7.52 44.16 52.91
CA GLY A 411 -8.81 44.81 52.58
C GLY A 411 -9.77 43.94 51.77
N LEU A 412 -11.08 44.21 51.87
CA LEU A 412 -12.20 43.49 51.24
C LEU A 412 -13.32 44.50 50.88
N LEU A 413 -14.20 44.13 49.93
CA LEU A 413 -15.57 44.63 49.65
C LEU A 413 -15.81 45.54 48.41
N THR A 414 -16.73 45.05 47.57
CA THR A 414 -17.87 45.72 46.88
C THR A 414 -17.70 46.83 45.81
N ALA A 415 -18.20 46.48 44.61
CA ALA A 415 -19.27 47.16 43.84
C ALA A 415 -19.00 48.29 42.81
N GLU A 416 -19.36 47.95 41.55
CA GLU A 416 -20.15 48.71 40.55
C GLU A 416 -19.64 49.95 39.78
N SER A 417 -20.15 50.01 38.53
CA SER A 417 -20.45 51.17 37.66
C SER A 417 -19.36 51.78 36.76
N GLY A 418 -19.80 52.31 35.60
CA GLY A 418 -19.05 53.28 34.77
C GLY A 418 -18.79 52.87 33.31
N ALA A 419 -19.52 53.47 32.36
CA ALA A 419 -19.24 53.39 30.92
C ALA A 419 -19.30 54.79 30.26
N PRO A 420 -18.47 55.04 29.23
CA PRO A 420 -18.86 55.86 28.07
C PRO A 420 -18.46 55.19 26.74
N SER A 421 -19.20 55.16 25.62
CA SER A 421 -20.15 56.07 24.92
C SER A 421 -19.55 56.86 23.72
N ILE A 422 -20.37 57.15 22.71
CA ILE A 422 -20.00 57.43 21.31
C ILE A 422 -20.39 58.87 20.86
N PRO A 423 -19.69 59.49 19.86
CA PRO A 423 -20.25 60.56 19.02
C PRO A 423 -20.34 60.19 17.50
N THR A 424 -21.20 60.90 16.75
CA THR A 424 -21.80 60.42 15.47
C THR A 424 -22.11 61.53 14.44
N GLN A 425 -21.93 61.26 13.12
CA GLN A 425 -22.37 62.05 11.91
C GLN A 425 -21.72 63.45 11.71
N THR A 426 -21.61 64.06 10.51
CA THR A 426 -22.56 64.27 9.37
C THR A 426 -21.87 64.48 7.98
N LEU A 427 -22.67 64.63 6.90
CA LEU A 427 -22.35 64.96 5.47
C LEU A 427 -22.79 66.41 5.12
N PRO A 428 -22.57 67.06 3.93
CA PRO A 428 -22.57 66.59 2.51
C PRO A 428 -21.35 67.17 1.69
N PRO A 429 -21.32 67.53 0.36
CA PRO A 429 -22.28 67.47 -0.77
C PRO A 429 -21.65 66.97 -2.13
N SER A 430 -22.00 67.58 -3.29
CA SER A 430 -21.51 67.29 -4.67
C SER A 430 -21.68 68.53 -5.59
N PRO A 431 -21.20 68.52 -6.86
CA PRO A 431 -22.16 68.50 -7.99
C PRO A 431 -21.69 67.82 -9.33
N ALA A 432 -22.69 67.43 -10.16
CA ALA A 432 -22.77 67.36 -11.65
C ALA A 432 -21.50 67.12 -12.54
N SER A 433 -21.50 66.36 -13.65
CA SER A 433 -22.52 65.68 -14.51
C SER A 433 -21.75 64.74 -15.52
N GLN A 434 -22.19 64.13 -16.66
CA GLN A 434 -23.25 64.31 -17.70
C GLN A 434 -23.65 62.95 -18.36
N SER A 435 -24.40 62.98 -19.49
CA SER A 435 -24.76 61.86 -20.42
C SER A 435 -25.10 62.46 -21.81
N PRO A 436 -25.65 61.80 -22.89
CA PRO A 436 -26.29 60.47 -23.09
C PRO A 436 -25.54 59.59 -24.14
N SER A 437 -26.02 58.55 -24.86
CA SER A 437 -27.33 58.04 -25.38
C SER A 437 -27.12 56.66 -26.08
N SER A 438 -28.07 55.77 -26.42
CA SER A 438 -29.48 55.52 -25.99
C SER A 438 -30.10 54.28 -26.70
N THR A 439 -30.66 53.32 -25.94
CA THR A 439 -31.89 52.49 -26.24
C THR A 439 -31.99 51.62 -27.52
N PRO A 440 -32.90 50.61 -27.60
CA PRO A 440 -33.92 50.17 -26.63
C PRO A 440 -33.44 48.91 -25.85
N ALA A 441 -34.10 47.76 -25.57
CA ALA A 441 -35.38 47.17 -26.02
C ALA A 441 -36.05 46.22 -24.99
N SER A 442 -36.83 45.24 -25.47
CA SER A 442 -38.11 44.81 -24.89
C SER A 442 -38.49 43.36 -25.25
N GLY A 443 -39.40 42.67 -24.54
CA GLY A 443 -40.25 43.07 -23.41
C GLY A 443 -40.97 41.89 -22.75
N ALA A 444 -41.83 42.13 -21.75
CA ALA A 444 -42.36 41.10 -20.83
C ALA A 444 -43.66 40.38 -21.27
N GLY A 445 -43.95 39.23 -20.65
CA GLY A 445 -45.21 38.48 -20.74
C GLY A 445 -45.39 37.56 -19.51
N SER A 446 -46.64 37.31 -19.07
CA SER A 446 -46.94 36.86 -17.70
C SER A 446 -47.80 35.58 -17.58
N VAL A 447 -47.44 34.75 -16.58
CA VAL A 447 -48.33 33.97 -15.68
C VAL A 447 -49.57 33.29 -16.28
N SER A 448 -49.61 31.93 -16.28
CA SER A 448 -50.63 31.15 -15.52
C SER A 448 -50.38 29.64 -15.57
N VAL A 449 -50.92 28.93 -14.57
CA VAL A 449 -50.90 27.47 -14.34
C VAL A 449 -51.80 26.71 -15.33
N GLY A 450 -51.38 25.52 -15.77
CA GLY A 450 -52.19 24.54 -16.49
C GLY A 450 -51.53 23.16 -16.50
N ALA A 451 -52.32 22.08 -16.43
CA ALA A 451 -51.83 20.70 -16.25
C ALA A 451 -52.08 19.80 -17.49
N LEU A 452 -51.93 18.48 -17.30
CA LEU A 452 -51.99 17.38 -18.29
C LEU A 452 -50.75 17.26 -19.21
N THR A 453 -50.34 16.09 -19.72
CA THR A 453 -50.21 14.68 -19.28
C THR A 453 -50.10 13.80 -20.55
N LEU A 454 -49.22 12.79 -20.50
CA LEU A 454 -49.22 11.55 -21.32
C LEU A 454 -48.96 11.62 -22.84
N TRP A 455 -47.94 10.84 -23.25
CA TRP A 455 -47.76 10.13 -24.53
C TRP A 455 -47.45 10.99 -25.79
N GLY A 456 -46.70 10.49 -26.78
CA GLY A 456 -45.89 9.26 -26.80
C GLY A 456 -45.30 8.89 -28.17
N SER A 457 -44.18 8.16 -28.11
CA SER A 457 -43.71 7.16 -29.11
C SER A 457 -43.23 7.55 -30.54
N ILE A 458 -41.90 7.47 -30.70
CA ILE A 458 -41.07 6.77 -31.74
C ILE A 458 -41.31 7.00 -33.26
N VAL A 459 -40.23 6.70 -34.00
CA VAL A 459 -40.09 6.22 -35.41
C VAL A 459 -39.94 7.25 -36.54
N ILE A 460 -38.72 7.36 -37.09
CA ILE A 460 -38.28 6.84 -38.42
C ILE A 460 -36.79 7.17 -38.63
N ALA A 461 -36.09 6.45 -39.51
CA ALA A 461 -34.63 6.42 -39.57
C ALA A 461 -34.01 6.72 -40.95
N ALA A 462 -32.78 7.25 -40.88
CA ALA A 462 -31.64 6.99 -41.78
C ALA A 462 -31.56 7.62 -43.19
N VAL A 463 -30.41 7.34 -43.81
CA VAL A 463 -30.02 7.52 -45.23
C VAL A 463 -29.35 8.86 -45.64
N SER A 464 -28.10 8.98 -45.19
CA SER A 464 -26.90 9.04 -46.07
C SER A 464 -26.44 10.31 -46.80
N LEU A 465 -25.09 10.43 -46.83
CA LEU A 465 -24.23 11.05 -47.84
C LEU A 465 -24.30 12.58 -48.07
N LEU A 466 -23.19 13.27 -47.78
CA LEU A 466 -22.26 13.71 -48.84
C LEU A 466 -20.91 14.21 -48.28
N ARG A 467 -19.81 13.88 -48.97
CA ARG A 467 -18.54 14.61 -48.93
C ARG A 467 -18.30 15.22 -50.32
N PRO A 468 -17.69 16.42 -50.39
CA PRO A 468 -16.78 16.76 -51.46
C PRO A 468 -15.34 16.97 -50.95
N SER A 469 -14.40 17.20 -51.86
CA SER A 469 -12.96 17.35 -51.61
C SER A 469 -12.33 18.28 -52.66
N ALA A 470 -11.06 18.67 -52.46
CA ALA A 470 -10.19 19.42 -53.41
C ALA A 470 -10.57 20.92 -53.64
N SER A 471 -9.71 21.83 -54.12
CA SER A 471 -8.22 21.92 -54.13
C SER A 471 -7.69 23.30 -54.58
N LEU A 472 -6.48 23.67 -54.12
CA LEU A 472 -5.43 24.51 -54.76
C LEU A 472 -5.75 25.88 -55.43
N SER A 473 -5.15 26.95 -54.89
CA SER A 473 -4.38 28.01 -55.62
C SER A 473 -3.62 28.88 -54.58
N TRP A 474 -2.30 29.15 -54.63
CA TRP A 474 -1.44 29.85 -55.61
C TRP A 474 -1.56 31.39 -55.63
N ALA A 475 -0.54 32.07 -55.06
CA ALA A 475 -0.19 33.48 -55.31
C ALA A 475 1.34 33.67 -55.12
N LYS A 476 2.03 34.43 -55.99
CA LYS A 476 3.50 34.56 -56.00
C LYS A 476 4.01 35.74 -56.87
N CYS A 477 4.77 36.69 -56.31
CA CYS A 477 5.71 37.60 -56.97
C CYS A 477 6.68 38.20 -55.91
N GLN A 478 8.02 38.10 -56.07
CA GLN A 478 8.97 39.13 -56.60
C GLN A 478 9.15 40.36 -55.67
N GLY A 479 10.35 40.84 -55.30
CA GLY A 479 11.76 40.42 -55.55
C GLY A 479 12.68 41.02 -54.45
N ASP A 480 14.01 41.15 -54.53
CA ASP A 480 15.00 40.78 -55.57
C ASP A 480 16.37 40.37 -54.94
N THR A 481 17.47 41.15 -55.07
CA THR A 481 18.86 40.69 -54.82
C THR A 481 19.81 41.69 -54.12
N ARG A 482 20.80 41.16 -53.39
CA ARG A 482 22.25 41.24 -53.77
C ARG A 482 23.18 40.41 -52.86
N LEU A 483 24.32 40.00 -53.42
CA LEU A 483 25.31 39.08 -52.83
C LEU A 483 26.48 39.82 -52.14
N ARG A 484 27.21 39.11 -51.27
CA ARG A 484 28.68 39.01 -51.39
C ARG A 484 29.22 37.67 -50.85
N PHE A 485 30.29 37.18 -51.49
CA PHE A 485 31.00 35.92 -51.21
C PHE A 485 32.47 36.24 -50.89
N ARG A 486 33.15 35.40 -50.11
CA ARG A 486 34.56 35.03 -50.38
C ARG A 486 34.99 33.73 -49.68
N LEU A 487 35.90 33.02 -50.35
CA LEU A 487 36.52 31.75 -49.94
C LEU A 487 38.03 31.95 -49.78
N ARG A 488 38.68 31.11 -48.95
CA ARG A 488 40.06 30.56 -49.04
C ARG A 488 40.49 30.01 -47.66
N GLN A 489 41.46 29.10 -47.50
CA GLN A 489 41.89 27.90 -48.24
C GLN A 489 42.84 27.10 -47.32
N SER A 490 43.38 25.96 -47.76
CA SER A 490 44.18 25.02 -46.94
C SER A 490 45.69 25.33 -46.83
N ASN A 491 46.39 24.45 -46.09
CA ASN A 491 47.86 24.23 -45.97
C ASN A 491 48.46 24.79 -44.66
N THR A 492 49.48 24.18 -44.01
CA THR A 492 50.26 22.94 -44.22
C THR A 492 50.43 22.16 -42.90
N GLY A 493 50.71 20.85 -42.95
CA GLY A 493 51.25 20.10 -41.81
C GLY A 493 52.79 19.94 -41.86
N PHE A 494 53.42 19.53 -40.75
CA PHE A 494 54.79 19.00 -40.75
C PHE A 494 55.04 17.96 -39.63
N GLU A 495 56.15 17.23 -39.74
CA GLU A 495 56.47 15.99 -39.01
C GLU A 495 57.27 16.15 -37.70
N ARG A 496 57.19 15.09 -36.84
CA ARG A 496 58.24 14.52 -35.96
C ARG A 496 58.97 15.46 -34.96
N THR A 497 59.13 15.05 -33.70
CA THR A 497 60.10 13.98 -33.37
C THR A 497 59.91 13.39 -31.96
N LYS A 498 60.38 12.15 -31.75
CA LYS A 498 60.55 11.54 -30.43
C LYS A 498 61.83 12.05 -29.75
N LYS A 499 61.86 12.13 -28.41
CA LYS A 499 63.05 11.74 -27.65
C LYS A 499 62.74 11.29 -26.22
N THR A 500 63.36 10.17 -25.85
CA THR A 500 63.36 9.56 -24.51
C THR A 500 64.54 10.05 -23.69
N ARG A 501 64.42 10.10 -22.35
CA ARG A 501 65.24 9.26 -21.45
C ARG A 501 64.82 9.32 -19.98
N THR A 502 65.24 8.29 -19.25
CA THR A 502 65.19 8.11 -17.79
C THR A 502 66.56 8.40 -17.16
N HIS A 503 66.61 8.90 -15.91
CA HIS A 503 67.24 8.21 -14.76
C HIS A 503 67.23 9.04 -13.44
N ASN A 504 67.39 8.29 -12.35
CA ASN A 504 67.71 8.68 -10.95
C ASN A 504 69.25 9.00 -10.84
N PRO A 505 69.89 9.31 -9.68
CA PRO A 505 69.41 9.29 -8.28
C PRO A 505 69.90 10.44 -7.34
N ASP A 506 69.50 10.34 -6.06
CA ASP A 506 70.13 10.74 -4.77
C ASP A 506 71.04 11.98 -4.63
N SER A 507 70.82 12.81 -3.58
CA SER A 507 71.68 12.77 -2.37
C SER A 507 71.35 13.77 -1.22
N TRP A 508 71.10 13.21 -0.01
CA TRP A 508 71.49 13.67 1.36
C TRP A 508 70.95 15.02 1.93
N GLU A 509 70.52 15.13 3.21
CA GLU A 509 70.26 14.12 4.27
C GLU A 509 68.93 14.43 5.03
N LEU A 510 68.74 14.81 6.31
CA LEU A 510 69.60 14.99 7.52
C LEU A 510 68.74 14.85 8.81
N ALA A 511 69.35 14.37 9.91
CA ALA A 511 68.87 14.38 11.31
C ALA A 511 67.82 13.33 11.77
N SER A 512 67.78 13.11 13.09
CA SER A 512 67.11 11.99 13.80
C SER A 512 66.64 12.47 15.21
N PRO A 513 65.86 11.73 16.04
CA PRO A 513 65.58 10.27 16.09
C PRO A 513 64.11 9.95 15.67
N THR A 514 63.30 8.97 16.13
CA THR A 514 63.28 8.09 17.33
C THR A 514 62.47 6.80 17.13
N THR A 515 62.41 5.95 18.16
CA THR A 515 61.89 4.57 18.24
C THR A 515 60.40 4.45 18.63
N ARG A 516 59.70 3.29 18.50
CA ARG A 516 59.80 2.10 17.62
C ARG A 516 58.60 1.18 17.93
N ALA A 517 57.92 0.63 16.93
CA ALA A 517 56.75 -0.25 17.10
C ALA A 517 57.09 -1.71 17.48
N LYS A 518 56.10 -2.48 17.95
CA LYS A 518 56.11 -3.96 17.95
C LYS A 518 54.69 -4.57 17.86
N ARG A 519 54.54 -5.59 17.02
CA ARG A 519 53.41 -6.54 17.03
C ARG A 519 53.65 -7.62 18.10
N VAL A 520 52.59 -8.32 18.50
CA VAL A 520 52.65 -9.57 19.28
C VAL A 520 51.93 -10.70 18.52
N LYS A 521 52.46 -11.93 18.62
CA LYS A 521 51.81 -13.20 18.25
C LYS A 521 51.66 -14.04 19.53
N PRO A 522 50.71 -15.01 19.58
CA PRO A 522 50.51 -15.83 20.78
C PRO A 522 51.73 -16.71 21.11
N ALA A 523 51.84 -17.08 22.38
CA ALA A 523 52.90 -17.95 22.92
C ALA A 523 52.37 -19.35 23.24
N PHE A 524 53.29 -20.33 23.22
CA PHE A 524 53.10 -21.71 23.65
C PHE A 524 54.08 -22.02 24.78
N ASP A 525 53.82 -23.07 25.55
CA ASP A 525 54.78 -23.60 26.54
C ASP A 525 56.08 -24.12 25.90
N ILE A 526 57.13 -24.31 26.71
CA ILE A 526 58.42 -24.90 26.31
C ILE A 526 58.33 -26.35 25.79
N ASN A 527 57.20 -27.04 25.92
CA ASN A 527 56.88 -28.31 25.23
C ASN A 527 55.79 -28.18 24.14
N GLY A 528 55.48 -26.95 23.68
CA GLY A 528 54.72 -26.71 22.44
C GLY A 528 53.20 -26.80 22.53
N ASN A 529 52.61 -26.81 23.73
CA ASN A 529 51.15 -26.90 23.93
C ASN A 529 50.51 -25.58 24.43
N LEU A 530 49.20 -25.44 24.19
CA LEU A 530 48.36 -24.33 24.65
C LEU A 530 47.56 -24.73 25.90
N LEU A 531 47.46 -23.82 26.87
CA LEU A 531 46.75 -24.01 28.15
C LEU A 531 45.34 -23.40 28.13
N PRO A 532 44.30 -24.13 28.61
CA PRO A 532 42.92 -23.63 28.71
C PRO A 532 42.54 -23.18 30.13
N SER A 533 41.27 -22.72 30.28
CA SER A 533 40.50 -22.59 31.54
C SER A 533 40.76 -21.33 32.41
N PHE A 534 39.87 -20.85 33.29
CA PHE A 534 38.39 -20.94 33.48
C PHE A 534 37.97 -19.74 34.41
N LEU A 535 36.66 -19.55 34.67
CA LEU A 535 36.00 -18.76 35.77
C LEU A 535 36.85 -17.84 36.69
N ARG A 536 36.39 -16.63 37.10
CA ARG A 536 35.20 -16.41 37.96
C ARG A 536 34.77 -14.93 38.10
N SER A 537 33.69 -14.70 38.85
CA SER A 537 32.96 -13.43 39.06
C SER A 537 33.55 -12.43 40.05
N SER A 538 33.22 -11.14 39.87
CA SER A 538 32.69 -10.29 40.96
C SER A 538 31.81 -9.16 40.40
N ARG A 539 30.89 -8.63 41.23
CA ARG A 539 29.97 -7.53 40.88
C ARG A 539 30.59 -6.19 41.28
N LEU A 540 30.30 -5.11 40.53
CA LEU A 540 29.88 -3.81 41.08
C LEU A 540 29.47 -2.83 39.96
N GLY A 541 28.47 -2.01 40.28
CA GLY A 541 28.08 -0.77 39.61
C GLY A 541 27.30 0.06 40.63
N PRO A 542 26.66 1.19 40.27
CA PRO A 542 26.60 1.83 38.96
C PRO A 542 27.16 3.28 38.97
N PHE A 543 27.18 3.96 37.82
CA PHE A 543 26.75 5.36 37.72
C PHE A 543 26.36 5.66 36.26
N SER A 544 25.55 6.70 36.02
CA SER A 544 24.94 7.03 34.72
C SER A 544 25.19 8.49 34.34
N ILE A 545 25.14 8.78 33.02
CA ILE A 545 24.68 9.99 32.31
C ILE A 545 25.49 10.15 31.00
N GLY A 546 24.81 10.42 29.88
CA GLY A 546 25.48 11.03 28.71
C GLY A 546 24.96 10.69 27.31
N GLY A 547 23.87 11.33 26.88
CA GLY A 547 23.63 11.69 25.47
C GLY A 547 23.18 10.60 24.49
N HIS A 548 22.12 10.91 23.73
CA HIS A 548 21.82 10.25 22.46
C HIS A 548 21.91 11.28 21.33
N PHE A 549 22.44 10.86 20.18
CA PHE A 549 22.33 11.54 18.90
C PHE A 549 21.79 10.52 17.90
N ILE A 550 20.74 10.89 17.17
CA ILE A 550 20.10 10.03 16.16
C ILE A 550 20.05 10.80 14.84
N PRO A 551 20.73 10.35 13.77
CA PRO A 551 20.42 10.75 12.41
C PRO A 551 19.28 9.88 11.85
N ALA A 552 18.40 10.49 11.04
CA ALA A 552 17.29 9.79 10.40
C ALA A 552 17.71 9.09 9.09
N ALA A 553 16.93 8.10 8.66
CA ALA A 553 16.95 7.57 7.29
C ALA A 553 15.51 7.25 6.82
N LEU A 554 15.14 7.78 5.67
CA LEU A 554 13.91 7.49 4.93
C LEU A 554 14.31 6.91 3.56
N SER A 555 13.56 5.93 3.05
CA SER A 555 13.64 5.52 1.64
C SER A 555 12.31 4.90 1.19
N ALA A 556 11.68 5.51 0.18
CA ALA A 556 10.48 4.98 -0.45
C ALA A 556 10.85 4.10 -1.65
N LEU A 557 9.96 3.18 -2.02
CA LEU A 557 9.94 2.59 -3.36
C LEU A 557 9.29 3.56 -4.36
N ASP A 558 9.55 3.35 -5.63
CA ASP A 558 8.67 3.77 -6.74
C ASP A 558 8.42 2.55 -7.64
N TYR A 559 7.30 2.54 -8.35
CA TYR A 559 6.71 1.35 -8.96
C TYR A 559 5.85 1.75 -10.16
N ARG A 560 5.92 1.04 -11.30
CA ARG A 560 4.95 1.25 -12.39
C ARG A 560 4.68 0.03 -13.26
N LEU A 561 3.42 -0.39 -13.21
CA LEU A 561 2.76 -1.31 -14.14
C LEU A 561 2.51 -0.68 -15.52
N SER A 562 2.24 -1.53 -16.51
CA SER A 562 1.55 -1.15 -17.75
C SER A 562 0.57 -2.25 -18.18
N GLN A 563 -0.47 -1.91 -18.95
CA GLN A 563 -1.56 -2.81 -19.32
C GLN A 563 -1.55 -3.19 -20.82
N ASN A 564 -2.11 -4.36 -21.11
CA ASN A 564 -2.23 -4.93 -22.45
C ASN A 564 -3.31 -4.29 -23.34
N VAL A 565 -3.18 -4.47 -24.65
CA VAL A 565 -4.23 -4.21 -25.65
C VAL A 565 -4.53 -5.51 -26.43
N LEU A 566 -5.81 -5.75 -26.72
CA LEU A 566 -6.33 -6.99 -27.29
C LEU A 566 -5.97 -7.22 -28.76
N ALA A 567 -5.65 -8.48 -29.11
CA ALA A 567 -5.69 -8.99 -30.48
C ALA A 567 -6.09 -10.47 -30.52
N VAL A 568 -6.99 -10.82 -31.44
CA VAL A 568 -7.52 -12.18 -31.71
C VAL A 568 -7.67 -12.25 -33.24
N PRO A 569 -7.10 -13.25 -33.97
CA PRO A 569 -7.86 -14.50 -34.15
C PRO A 569 -7.09 -15.80 -34.53
N LYS A 570 -7.86 -16.90 -34.56
CA LYS A 570 -7.74 -18.12 -35.42
C LYS A 570 -6.69 -19.21 -35.09
N THR A 571 -7.20 -20.24 -34.40
CA THR A 571 -7.30 -21.65 -34.87
C THR A 571 -6.14 -22.28 -35.67
N GLY A 572 -5.53 -23.34 -35.10
CA GLY A 572 -4.67 -24.27 -35.85
C GLY A 572 -4.37 -25.56 -35.08
N LEU A 573 -5.13 -26.63 -35.34
CA LEU A 573 -4.84 -27.99 -34.86
C LEU A 573 -3.98 -28.74 -35.88
N ALA A 574 -2.89 -29.41 -35.44
CA ALA A 574 -2.55 -30.82 -35.75
C ALA A 574 -1.05 -31.18 -35.59
N ASN A 575 -0.81 -32.25 -34.83
CA ASN A 575 0.13 -33.36 -35.08
C ASN A 575 1.59 -33.11 -35.56
N SER A 576 2.51 -33.27 -34.61
CA SER A 576 3.40 -34.46 -34.46
C SER A 576 4.19 -35.08 -35.64
N ALA A 577 5.41 -35.53 -35.29
CA ALA A 577 6.28 -36.51 -35.99
C ALA A 577 7.04 -36.04 -37.27
N LEU A 578 8.17 -36.63 -37.69
CA LEU A 578 9.41 -37.15 -37.05
C LEU A 578 10.37 -37.64 -38.18
N THR A 579 11.65 -37.93 -37.86
CA THR A 579 12.50 -38.93 -38.58
C THR A 579 13.13 -38.61 -39.99
N ILE A 580 14.35 -38.02 -39.97
CA ILE A 580 15.65 -38.69 -40.34
C ILE A 580 16.13 -38.94 -41.81
N GLN A 581 17.32 -38.37 -42.13
CA GLN A 581 18.51 -38.85 -42.92
C GLN A 581 18.71 -38.80 -44.48
N ARG A 582 19.80 -38.08 -44.87
CA ARG A 582 21.01 -38.43 -45.70
C ARG A 582 20.98 -38.88 -47.20
N ARG A 583 21.74 -38.11 -48.03
CA ARG A 583 22.89 -38.44 -48.98
C ARG A 583 22.77 -39.61 -50.01
N LEU A 584 23.44 -39.71 -51.19
CA LEU A 584 24.59 -39.07 -51.91
C LEU A 584 24.25 -38.87 -53.43
N VAL A 585 24.70 -37.85 -54.21
CA VAL A 585 25.99 -37.55 -54.93
C VAL A 585 26.42 -38.49 -56.10
N HIS A 586 26.46 -37.99 -57.37
CA HIS A 586 27.60 -38.09 -58.35
C HIS A 586 27.43 -37.36 -59.73
N SER A 587 28.55 -36.78 -60.24
CA SER A 587 29.10 -36.55 -61.64
C SER A 587 28.24 -36.59 -62.94
N SER A 588 28.57 -35.92 -64.08
CA SER A 588 29.75 -35.10 -64.53
C SER A 588 29.49 -34.21 -65.79
N GLN A 589 30.48 -33.40 -66.22
CA GLN A 589 30.50 -32.32 -67.26
C GLN A 589 30.66 -32.85 -68.73
N SER A 590 30.78 -32.10 -69.86
CA SER A 590 30.94 -30.66 -70.26
C SER A 590 30.34 -30.47 -71.70
N VAL A 591 30.15 -29.31 -72.38
CA VAL A 591 31.07 -28.23 -72.91
C VAL A 591 30.18 -27.03 -73.36
N SER A 592 30.33 -25.77 -72.88
CA SER A 592 31.03 -24.59 -73.47
C SER A 592 30.54 -24.08 -74.86
N THR A 593 30.33 -22.78 -75.16
CA THR A 593 30.52 -21.49 -74.43
C THR A 593 29.51 -20.40 -74.88
N ALA A 594 29.06 -19.55 -73.95
CA ALA A 594 28.62 -18.15 -74.14
C ALA A 594 28.41 -17.49 -72.76
N SER A 595 28.57 -16.16 -72.64
CA SER A 595 28.53 -15.45 -71.34
C SER A 595 27.13 -14.95 -70.96
N ASN A 596 26.74 -15.15 -69.70
CA ASN A 596 25.54 -14.56 -69.10
C ASN A 596 25.80 -14.21 -67.62
N GLN A 597 25.46 -12.99 -67.18
CA GLN A 597 25.44 -12.59 -65.78
C GLN A 597 24.14 -11.85 -65.46
N SER A 598 23.13 -12.58 -64.98
CA SER A 598 21.85 -12.03 -64.54
C SER A 598 21.88 -11.70 -63.05
N SER A 599 22.12 -10.42 -62.74
CA SER A 599 21.77 -9.72 -61.48
C SER A 599 21.78 -10.53 -60.17
N ASN A 600 22.84 -10.37 -59.37
CA ASN A 600 22.76 -10.65 -57.94
C ASN A 600 21.68 -9.76 -57.28
N VAL A 601 20.70 -10.37 -56.61
CA VAL A 601 19.81 -9.63 -55.71
C VAL A 601 20.53 -9.48 -54.37
N GLU A 602 21.05 -8.28 -54.10
CA GLU A 602 21.61 -7.96 -52.79
C GLU A 602 20.57 -8.17 -51.68
N LYS A 603 20.96 -8.90 -50.64
CA LYS A 603 20.19 -8.96 -49.38
C LYS A 603 20.27 -7.61 -48.67
N ARG A 604 19.44 -6.66 -49.10
CA ARG A 604 19.20 -5.40 -48.36
C ARG A 604 18.87 -5.75 -46.92
N HIS A 605 19.77 -5.39 -46.01
CA HIS A 605 19.54 -5.51 -44.58
C HIS A 605 18.47 -4.49 -44.18
N GLY A 606 17.20 -4.92 -44.20
CA GLY A 606 16.17 -4.21 -43.48
C GLY A 606 16.56 -4.20 -42.01
N LYS A 607 16.91 -3.03 -41.47
CA LYS A 607 17.04 -2.87 -40.02
C LYS A 607 15.73 -3.32 -39.41
N ALA A 608 15.80 -4.21 -38.41
CA ALA A 608 14.67 -4.40 -37.51
C ALA A 608 14.27 -3.04 -36.93
N PRO A 609 12.98 -2.81 -36.62
CA PRO A 609 12.58 -1.61 -35.90
C PRO A 609 13.42 -1.49 -34.63
N VAL A 610 14.22 -0.42 -34.55
CA VAL A 610 14.94 -0.12 -33.30
C VAL A 610 13.85 0.17 -32.27
N PRO A 611 13.85 -0.51 -31.10
CA PRO A 611 12.92 -0.16 -30.03
C PRO A 611 13.02 1.35 -29.77
N PRO A 612 11.89 2.06 -29.54
CA PRO A 612 11.98 3.46 -29.17
C PRO A 612 12.89 3.55 -27.94
N ALA A 613 13.97 4.34 -28.06
CA ALA A 613 14.94 4.51 -26.99
C ALA A 613 14.18 4.90 -25.71
N PRO A 614 14.55 4.38 -24.52
CA PRO A 614 13.82 4.61 -23.29
C PRO A 614 13.59 6.11 -23.13
N GLU A 615 12.33 6.52 -23.25
CA GLU A 615 11.99 7.93 -23.34
C GLU A 615 12.41 8.59 -22.04
N LYS A 616 13.19 9.67 -22.14
CA LYS A 616 13.58 10.48 -20.99
C LYS A 616 12.30 10.85 -20.24
N ASN A 617 12.07 10.26 -19.07
CA ASN A 617 10.92 10.58 -18.23
C ASN A 617 10.92 12.12 -18.04
N PRO A 618 9.90 12.86 -18.52
CA PRO A 618 9.93 14.31 -18.51
C PRO A 618 10.15 14.90 -17.12
N ALA A 619 9.70 14.20 -16.07
CA ALA A 619 9.88 14.58 -14.68
C ALA A 619 11.35 14.69 -14.24
N ILE A 620 12.29 13.97 -14.88
CA ILE A 620 13.74 14.03 -14.53
C ILE A 620 14.32 15.43 -14.77
N GLY A 621 13.72 16.22 -15.67
CA GLY A 621 14.09 17.64 -15.90
C GLY A 621 13.20 18.65 -15.18
N LEU A 622 12.26 18.22 -14.33
CA LEU A 622 11.21 19.06 -13.72
C LEU A 622 11.06 18.88 -12.20
N GLY A 623 11.93 18.11 -11.55
CA GLY A 623 12.17 18.31 -10.12
C GLY A 623 12.74 19.71 -9.87
N PRO A 624 12.46 20.35 -8.71
CA PRO A 624 13.00 21.67 -8.40
C PRO A 624 14.52 21.65 -8.51
N SER A 625 15.10 22.72 -9.08
CA SER A 625 16.56 22.77 -9.25
C SER A 625 17.23 22.74 -7.88
N ARG A 626 18.35 22.00 -7.76
CA ARG A 626 19.01 21.75 -6.46
C ARG A 626 19.46 23.03 -5.75
N ASP A 627 19.69 24.10 -6.51
CA ASP A 627 20.10 25.42 -6.01
C ASP A 627 19.00 26.48 -6.18
N GLU A 628 17.79 26.07 -6.61
CA GLU A 628 16.61 26.94 -6.69
C GLU A 628 16.16 27.30 -5.27
N ASN A 629 15.70 28.54 -5.07
CA ASN A 629 15.22 29.08 -3.78
C ASN A 629 16.23 29.15 -2.61
N ILE A 630 17.34 28.39 -2.63
CA ILE A 630 18.34 28.35 -1.54
C ILE A 630 18.92 29.76 -1.29
N GLY A 631 18.65 30.30 -0.10
CA GLY A 631 19.21 31.56 0.39
C GLY A 631 18.70 32.85 -0.27
N GLN A 632 17.86 32.78 -1.31
CA GLN A 632 17.45 33.95 -2.10
C GLN A 632 16.29 34.74 -1.47
N LYS A 633 15.33 34.05 -0.85
CA LYS A 633 14.16 34.65 -0.17
C LYS A 633 13.72 33.76 1.00
N ARG A 634 13.29 34.37 2.10
CA ARG A 634 12.81 33.64 3.29
C ARG A 634 11.57 32.81 2.93
N LEU A 635 11.63 31.50 3.16
CA LEU A 635 10.54 30.54 2.89
C LEU A 635 10.05 30.57 1.42
N ALA A 636 10.97 30.74 0.46
CA ALA A 636 10.66 30.88 -0.96
C ALA A 636 9.86 29.71 -1.56
N ASP A 637 10.00 28.48 -1.06
CA ASP A 637 9.22 27.33 -1.55
C ASP A 637 7.72 27.40 -1.23
N PHE A 638 7.33 28.30 -0.32
CA PHE A 638 5.95 28.63 0.01
C PHE A 638 5.42 29.85 -0.77
N ASP A 639 6.19 30.41 -1.72
CA ASP A 639 5.79 31.56 -2.51
C ASP A 639 4.79 31.18 -3.62
N LEU A 640 3.60 31.78 -3.54
CA LEU A 640 2.48 31.57 -4.47
C LEU A 640 2.23 32.77 -5.39
N ALA A 641 3.12 33.78 -5.38
CA ALA A 641 3.01 34.99 -6.20
C ALA A 641 2.65 34.69 -7.67
N GLY A 642 1.48 35.18 -8.10
CA GLY A 642 1.01 35.07 -9.48
C GLY A 642 0.43 33.71 -9.88
N ARG A 643 0.36 32.74 -8.96
CA ARG A 643 -0.38 31.48 -9.11
C ARG A 643 -1.89 31.69 -8.88
N VAL A 644 -2.72 30.80 -9.42
CA VAL A 644 -4.20 30.89 -9.40
C VAL A 644 -4.80 29.66 -8.74
N PHE A 645 -5.69 29.86 -7.78
CA PHE A 645 -6.34 28.81 -6.99
C PHE A 645 -7.85 28.98 -6.92
N ILE A 646 -8.56 27.88 -6.71
CA ILE A 646 -10.02 27.85 -6.48
C ILE A 646 -10.31 27.11 -5.17
N VAL A 647 -11.20 27.65 -4.34
CA VAL A 647 -11.53 27.11 -3.01
C VAL A 647 -13.04 26.94 -2.88
N THR A 648 -13.55 25.71 -2.91
CA THR A 648 -14.99 25.44 -2.70
C THR A 648 -15.33 25.39 -1.21
N GLY A 649 -16.53 25.85 -0.83
CA GLY A 649 -16.86 26.12 0.58
C GLY A 649 -16.14 27.35 1.14
N GLY A 650 -15.72 28.26 0.25
CA GLY A 650 -14.82 29.37 0.57
C GLY A 650 -15.46 30.59 1.23
N ALA A 651 -16.79 30.61 1.44
CA ALA A 651 -17.47 31.78 2.02
C ALA A 651 -17.22 31.99 3.52
N ARG A 652 -16.79 30.94 4.25
CA ARG A 652 -16.75 30.91 5.72
C ARG A 652 -15.83 29.82 6.28
N GLY A 653 -15.58 29.90 7.60
CA GLY A 653 -14.98 28.82 8.38
C GLY A 653 -13.62 28.36 7.83
N LEU A 654 -13.39 27.03 7.80
CA LEU A 654 -12.14 26.47 7.32
C LEU A 654 -11.83 26.87 5.87
N GLY A 655 -12.79 26.81 4.94
CA GLY A 655 -12.56 27.16 3.54
C GLY A 655 -12.04 28.59 3.36
N LEU A 656 -12.63 29.55 4.08
CA LEU A 656 -12.17 30.94 4.09
C LEU A 656 -10.78 31.08 4.72
N ALA A 657 -10.51 30.41 5.86
CA ALA A 657 -9.19 30.46 6.49
C ALA A 657 -8.08 29.86 5.60
N LEU A 658 -8.37 28.78 4.87
CA LEU A 658 -7.41 28.20 3.92
C LEU A 658 -7.23 29.08 2.67
N ALA A 659 -8.28 29.78 2.23
CA ALA A 659 -8.17 30.78 1.16
C ALA A 659 -7.28 31.96 1.58
N GLU A 660 -7.43 32.49 2.80
CA GLU A 660 -6.53 33.54 3.34
C GLU A 660 -5.06 33.12 3.26
N ALA A 661 -4.71 31.88 3.64
CA ALA A 661 -3.32 31.40 3.64
C ALA A 661 -2.65 31.45 2.26
N LEU A 662 -3.42 31.25 1.19
CA LEU A 662 -2.93 31.33 -0.18
C LEU A 662 -2.79 32.79 -0.65
N VAL A 663 -3.64 33.70 -0.15
CA VAL A 663 -3.55 35.13 -0.47
C VAL A 663 -2.45 35.83 0.32
N GLU A 664 -2.24 35.45 1.58
CA GLU A 664 -1.11 35.85 2.45
C GLU A 664 0.27 35.51 1.85
N THR A 665 0.31 34.63 0.85
CA THR A 665 1.51 34.21 0.10
C THR A 665 1.51 34.60 -1.38
N GLY A 666 0.65 35.54 -1.79
CA GLY A 666 0.67 36.13 -3.13
C GLY A 666 -0.20 35.42 -4.18
N GLY A 667 -0.95 34.40 -3.79
CA GLY A 667 -1.86 33.66 -4.65
C GLY A 667 -3.13 34.47 -5.01
N LYS A 668 -3.66 34.23 -6.20
CA LYS A 668 -4.97 34.73 -6.65
C LYS A 668 -6.02 33.65 -6.40
N VAL A 669 -6.97 33.89 -5.51
CA VAL A 669 -7.90 32.87 -5.02
C VAL A 669 -9.34 33.21 -5.39
N TYR A 670 -10.04 32.25 -5.97
CA TYR A 670 -11.47 32.30 -6.25
C TYR A 670 -12.22 31.36 -5.30
N CYS A 671 -12.95 31.92 -4.36
CA CYS A 671 -13.78 31.19 -3.40
C CYS A 671 -15.17 30.95 -3.99
N PHE A 672 -15.54 29.67 -4.08
CA PHE A 672 -16.86 29.23 -4.50
C PHE A 672 -17.68 28.82 -3.29
N ASP A 673 -18.93 29.26 -3.23
CA ASP A 673 -19.93 28.77 -2.28
C ASP A 673 -21.33 28.90 -2.90
N ARG A 674 -22.32 28.19 -2.36
CA ARG A 674 -23.69 28.16 -2.92
C ARG A 674 -24.50 29.41 -2.55
N GLU A 675 -24.16 30.05 -1.43
CA GLU A 675 -24.87 31.22 -0.90
C GLU A 675 -24.71 32.43 -1.85
N GLU A 676 -25.62 33.41 -1.81
CA GLU A 676 -25.55 34.57 -2.71
C GLU A 676 -24.45 35.57 -2.30
N GLN A 677 -24.15 35.63 -1.00
CA GLN A 677 -23.15 36.53 -0.40
C GLN A 677 -22.29 35.75 0.60
N PRO A 678 -21.01 36.09 0.76
CA PRO A 678 -20.13 35.41 1.70
C PRO A 678 -20.43 35.83 3.15
N HIS A 679 -19.89 35.10 4.13
CA HIS A 679 -20.12 35.38 5.55
C HIS A 679 -19.47 36.71 5.98
N VAL A 680 -19.91 37.30 7.11
CA VAL A 680 -19.44 38.62 7.56
C VAL A 680 -17.91 38.71 7.72
N ASP A 681 -17.27 37.59 8.11
CA ASP A 681 -15.82 37.45 8.24
C ASP A 681 -15.05 37.71 6.92
N TRP A 682 -15.71 37.52 5.77
CA TRP A 682 -15.12 37.72 4.44
C TRP A 682 -14.53 39.11 4.25
N ASN A 683 -15.22 40.14 4.74
CA ASN A 683 -14.78 41.53 4.57
C ASN A 683 -13.48 41.79 5.34
N GLU A 684 -13.37 41.22 6.54
CA GLU A 684 -12.17 41.28 7.36
C GLU A 684 -11.04 40.40 6.79
N ALA A 685 -11.36 39.21 6.26
CA ALA A 685 -10.41 38.35 5.58
C ALA A 685 -9.81 39.03 4.32
N ALA A 686 -10.64 39.62 3.47
CA ALA A 686 -10.22 40.40 2.31
C ALA A 686 -9.30 41.57 2.70
N ARG A 687 -9.68 42.34 3.74
CA ARG A 687 -8.90 43.45 4.29
C ARG A 687 -7.55 43.03 4.88
N ARG A 688 -7.42 41.80 5.39
CA ARG A 688 -6.12 41.22 5.79
C ARG A 688 -5.29 40.81 4.58
N ALA A 689 -5.94 40.20 3.58
CA ALA A 689 -5.35 39.72 2.34
C ALA A 689 -4.69 40.82 1.49
N GLU A 690 -5.31 42.00 1.36
CA GLU A 690 -4.85 43.12 0.51
C GLU A 690 -3.36 43.50 0.69
N LYS A 691 -2.79 43.27 1.88
CA LYS A 691 -1.42 43.67 2.21
C LYS A 691 -0.33 42.77 1.61
N TRP A 692 -0.69 41.59 1.11
CA TRP A 692 0.27 40.53 0.74
C TRP A 692 0.43 40.31 -0.77
N GLY A 693 -0.27 41.10 -1.60
CA GLY A 693 -0.12 41.11 -3.06
C GLY A 693 -0.82 39.96 -3.79
N GLY A 694 -1.45 39.03 -3.07
CA GLY A 694 -2.45 38.12 -3.63
C GLY A 694 -3.81 38.80 -3.81
N THR A 695 -4.80 38.07 -4.29
CA THR A 695 -6.19 38.58 -4.42
C THR A 695 -7.21 37.55 -3.95
N LEU A 696 -8.28 38.01 -3.30
CA LEU A 696 -9.41 37.19 -2.87
C LEU A 696 -10.66 37.59 -3.66
N HIS A 697 -11.32 36.61 -4.29
CA HIS A 697 -12.51 36.82 -5.12
C HIS A 697 -13.62 35.86 -4.71
N TYR A 698 -14.86 36.34 -4.67
CA TYR A 698 -16.03 35.50 -4.43
C TYR A 698 -16.76 35.17 -5.73
N CYS A 699 -17.29 33.95 -5.85
CA CYS A 699 -18.22 33.55 -6.89
C CYS A 699 -19.31 32.66 -6.26
N GLN A 700 -20.58 32.99 -6.49
CA GLN A 700 -21.67 32.06 -6.18
C GLN A 700 -21.61 30.89 -7.17
N GLN A 701 -21.36 29.69 -6.67
CA GLN A 701 -21.31 28.44 -7.41
C GLN A 701 -21.52 27.27 -6.43
N ASP A 702 -22.64 26.55 -6.56
CA ASP A 702 -22.82 25.26 -5.88
C ASP A 702 -21.97 24.19 -6.61
N VAL A 703 -21.41 23.25 -5.85
CA VAL A 703 -20.61 22.12 -6.39
C VAL A 703 -21.49 21.02 -7.01
N GLN A 704 -22.80 21.05 -6.75
CA GLN A 704 -23.81 20.18 -7.37
C GLN A 704 -24.20 20.66 -8.78
N ASP A 705 -24.06 21.96 -9.07
CA ASP A 705 -24.18 22.51 -10.43
C ASP A 705 -22.88 22.29 -11.19
N THR A 706 -22.72 21.08 -11.74
CA THR A 706 -21.50 20.65 -12.42
C THR A 706 -21.25 21.40 -13.73
N GLU A 707 -22.31 21.86 -14.41
CA GLU A 707 -22.19 22.58 -15.68
C GLU A 707 -21.76 24.03 -15.46
N GLY A 708 -22.30 24.72 -14.45
CA GLY A 708 -21.79 26.02 -14.02
C GLY A 708 -20.38 25.92 -13.45
N LEU A 709 -20.10 24.89 -12.64
CA LEU A 709 -18.77 24.64 -12.07
C LEU A 709 -17.68 24.51 -13.15
N ASP A 710 -17.91 23.71 -14.20
CA ASP A 710 -16.98 23.59 -15.34
C ASP A 710 -16.78 24.94 -16.06
N LYS A 711 -17.86 25.66 -16.38
CA LYS A 711 -17.81 26.95 -17.08
C LYS A 711 -17.09 28.03 -16.28
N THR A 712 -17.34 28.09 -14.97
CA THR A 712 -16.73 29.08 -14.07
C THR A 712 -15.24 28.80 -13.87
N ILE A 713 -14.86 27.52 -13.71
CA ILE A 713 -13.44 27.11 -13.63
C ILE A 713 -12.71 27.37 -14.96
N GLU A 714 -13.34 27.08 -16.11
CA GLU A 714 -12.79 27.43 -17.43
C GLU A 714 -12.61 28.94 -17.60
N SER A 715 -13.62 29.76 -17.26
CA SER A 715 -13.55 31.22 -17.38
C SER A 715 -12.41 31.84 -16.56
N ILE A 716 -12.16 31.29 -15.35
CA ILE A 716 -11.05 31.71 -14.49
C ILE A 716 -9.70 31.29 -15.10
N ALA A 717 -9.57 30.03 -15.52
CA ALA A 717 -8.33 29.52 -16.10
C ALA A 717 -7.97 30.24 -17.42
N ASP A 718 -8.96 30.52 -18.27
CA ASP A 718 -8.76 31.21 -19.55
C ASP A 718 -8.40 32.68 -19.36
N ARG A 719 -8.94 33.34 -18.33
CA ARG A 719 -8.60 34.73 -17.95
C ARG A 719 -7.14 34.88 -17.53
N HIS A 720 -6.59 33.94 -16.76
CA HIS A 720 -5.20 33.99 -16.29
C HIS A 720 -4.23 33.17 -17.16
N ARG A 721 -4.75 32.39 -18.13
CA ARG A 721 -4.02 31.42 -18.95
C ARG A 721 -3.29 30.34 -18.13
N ARG A 722 -3.79 30.05 -16.93
CA ARG A 722 -3.24 29.09 -15.96
C ARG A 722 -4.28 28.72 -14.89
N LEU A 723 -4.08 27.56 -14.27
CA LEU A 723 -4.67 27.18 -12.98
C LEU A 723 -3.63 26.34 -12.23
N ASP A 724 -3.32 26.66 -10.98
CA ASP A 724 -2.19 26.08 -10.23
C ASP A 724 -2.63 25.11 -9.13
N GLY A 725 -3.89 25.21 -8.68
CA GLY A 725 -4.43 24.25 -7.74
C GLY A 725 -5.84 24.53 -7.25
N ILE A 726 -6.35 23.62 -6.42
CA ILE A 726 -7.65 23.77 -5.76
C ILE A 726 -7.62 23.35 -4.29
N ILE A 727 -8.51 23.92 -3.49
CA ILE A 727 -8.97 23.33 -2.23
C ILE A 727 -10.44 22.94 -2.39
N ALA A 728 -10.75 21.65 -2.27
CA ALA A 728 -12.13 21.17 -2.21
C ALA A 728 -12.57 21.09 -0.75
N ALA A 729 -13.13 22.17 -0.20
CA ALA A 729 -13.56 22.28 1.20
C ALA A 729 -15.08 22.36 1.39
N ALA A 730 -15.88 22.37 0.31
CA ALA A 730 -17.32 22.24 0.39
C ALA A 730 -17.72 20.91 1.07
N GLY A 731 -18.73 20.96 1.94
CA GLY A 731 -19.22 19.77 2.63
C GLY A 731 -20.37 20.03 3.59
N VAL A 732 -21.15 18.98 3.86
CA VAL A 732 -22.27 18.95 4.81
C VAL A 732 -22.16 17.73 5.73
N GLN A 733 -22.62 17.87 6.97
CA GLN A 733 -22.78 16.79 7.93
C GLN A 733 -24.26 16.63 8.33
N GLN A 734 -24.63 15.43 8.75
CA GLN A 734 -25.89 15.14 9.44
C GLN A 734 -25.59 14.16 10.57
N ILE A 735 -26.23 14.37 11.72
CA ILE A 735 -26.06 13.54 12.93
C ILE A 735 -27.42 12.94 13.25
N CYS A 736 -27.60 11.65 12.96
CA CYS A 736 -28.81 10.89 13.29
C CYS A 736 -28.51 9.38 13.29
N PRO A 737 -29.35 8.56 13.97
CA PRO A 737 -29.27 7.10 13.87
C PRO A 737 -29.27 6.59 12.43
N ALA A 738 -28.58 5.47 12.17
CA ALA A 738 -28.48 4.88 10.84
C ALA A 738 -29.84 4.54 10.20
N MET A 739 -30.86 4.27 11.02
CA MET A 739 -32.24 3.96 10.61
C MET A 739 -33.07 5.20 10.22
N GLU A 740 -32.58 6.42 10.48
CA GLU A 740 -33.32 7.68 10.23
C GLU A 740 -32.84 8.40 8.97
N TYR A 741 -31.77 7.94 8.32
CA TYR A 741 -31.34 8.49 7.04
C TYR A 741 -32.34 8.13 5.93
N SER A 742 -32.94 9.15 5.32
CA SER A 742 -33.63 8.99 4.05
C SER A 742 -32.64 8.65 2.93
N ARG A 743 -33.12 8.06 1.82
CA ARG A 743 -32.28 7.88 0.62
C ARG A 743 -31.77 9.23 0.11
N GLU A 744 -32.63 10.23 0.21
CA GLU A 744 -32.43 11.60 -0.24
C GLU A 744 -31.31 12.28 0.56
N ASP A 745 -31.20 12.01 1.87
CA ASP A 745 -30.07 12.46 2.69
C ASP A 745 -28.76 11.75 2.31
N VAL A 746 -28.81 10.42 2.08
CA VAL A 746 -27.62 9.66 1.64
C VAL A 746 -27.10 10.21 0.31
N THR A 747 -27.99 10.40 -0.67
CA THR A 747 -27.68 10.99 -1.98
C THR A 747 -27.13 12.41 -1.81
N ARG A 748 -27.84 13.31 -1.12
CA ARG A 748 -27.40 14.71 -0.90
C ARG A 748 -26.03 14.82 -0.23
N ILE A 749 -25.75 14.01 0.79
CA ILE A 749 -24.47 14.05 1.49
C ILE A 749 -23.35 13.54 0.58
N MET A 750 -23.56 12.45 -0.16
CA MET A 750 -22.56 11.93 -1.11
C MET A 750 -22.34 12.88 -2.30
N ASP A 751 -23.40 13.50 -2.82
CA ASP A 751 -23.30 14.40 -3.97
C ASP A 751 -22.56 15.69 -3.64
N ILE A 752 -22.71 16.22 -2.43
CA ILE A 752 -21.91 17.38 -1.97
C ILE A 752 -20.50 16.94 -1.57
N ASN A 753 -20.35 15.92 -0.71
CA ASN A 753 -19.07 15.61 -0.06
C ASN A 753 -18.11 14.80 -0.95
N TYR A 754 -18.60 14.06 -1.94
CA TYR A 754 -17.79 13.21 -2.82
C TYR A 754 -17.95 13.59 -4.29
N THR A 755 -19.18 13.63 -4.82
CA THR A 755 -19.40 13.97 -6.24
C THR A 755 -18.92 15.39 -6.53
N GLY A 756 -19.27 16.38 -5.70
CA GLY A 756 -18.80 17.76 -5.81
C GLY A 756 -17.28 17.91 -5.74
N VAL A 757 -16.59 17.10 -4.93
CA VAL A 757 -15.11 17.05 -4.89
C VAL A 757 -14.55 16.52 -6.20
N MET A 758 -15.07 15.39 -6.71
CA MET A 758 -14.65 14.78 -7.98
C MET A 758 -14.93 15.69 -9.19
N MET A 759 -16.07 16.39 -9.20
CA MET A 759 -16.43 17.34 -10.27
C MET A 759 -15.53 18.57 -10.22
N THR A 760 -15.27 19.15 -9.04
CA THR A 760 -14.30 20.25 -8.88
C THR A 760 -12.90 19.83 -9.34
N ALA A 761 -12.45 18.64 -8.93
CA ALA A 761 -11.12 18.11 -9.27
C ALA A 761 -10.96 17.85 -10.77
N THR A 762 -11.94 17.22 -11.42
CA THR A 762 -11.88 16.96 -12.87
C THR A 762 -12.02 18.23 -13.71
N ALA A 763 -12.85 19.19 -13.29
CA ALA A 763 -12.96 20.50 -13.93
C ALA A 763 -11.63 21.27 -13.85
N ALA A 764 -10.99 21.27 -12.68
CA ALA A 764 -9.67 21.86 -12.51
C ALA A 764 -8.61 21.12 -13.35
N ALA A 765 -8.57 19.79 -13.33
CA ALA A 765 -7.61 18.99 -14.09
C ALA A 765 -7.75 19.20 -15.61
N ARG A 766 -8.97 19.36 -16.14
CA ARG A 766 -9.22 19.75 -17.54
C ARG A 766 -8.46 21.03 -17.89
N GLN A 767 -8.55 22.07 -17.05
CA GLN A 767 -7.88 23.35 -17.30
C GLN A 767 -6.36 23.30 -17.04
N MET A 768 -5.92 22.56 -16.03
CA MET A 768 -4.49 22.34 -15.75
C MET A 768 -3.81 21.61 -16.92
N PHE A 769 -4.48 20.64 -17.56
CA PHE A 769 -3.98 20.00 -18.78
C PHE A 769 -4.06 20.93 -20.00
N LYS A 770 -5.16 21.70 -20.18
CA LYS A 770 -5.32 22.71 -21.25
C LYS A 770 -4.18 23.74 -21.26
N TYR A 771 -3.72 24.16 -20.07
CA TYR A 771 -2.65 25.14 -19.90
C TYR A 771 -1.27 24.56 -19.57
N LYS A 772 -1.15 23.24 -19.42
CA LYS A 772 0.09 22.53 -19.02
C LYS A 772 0.65 23.03 -17.70
N CYS A 773 -0.24 23.34 -16.76
CA CYS A 773 0.10 23.77 -15.41
C CYS A 773 0.30 22.54 -14.52
N HIS A 774 1.56 22.26 -14.17
CA HIS A 774 1.86 21.42 -13.01
C HIS A 774 1.42 22.15 -11.74
N GLY A 775 0.96 21.42 -10.73
CA GLY A 775 0.30 22.05 -9.59
C GLY A 775 -0.15 21.04 -8.53
N SER A 776 -1.11 21.44 -7.69
CA SER A 776 -1.53 20.62 -6.54
C SER A 776 -3.01 20.78 -6.19
N MET A 777 -3.61 19.74 -5.62
CA MET A 777 -4.99 19.72 -5.15
C MET A 777 -5.03 19.26 -3.69
N CYS A 778 -5.82 19.96 -2.88
CA CYS A 778 -6.04 19.66 -1.47
C CYS A 778 -7.54 19.36 -1.24
N PHE A 779 -7.90 18.14 -0.88
CA PHE A 779 -9.28 17.82 -0.50
C PHE A 779 -9.44 17.84 1.02
N ILE A 780 -10.54 18.40 1.52
CA ILE A 780 -10.84 18.39 2.95
C ILE A 780 -11.66 17.14 3.27
N ALA A 781 -10.96 16.12 3.76
CA ALA A 781 -11.51 14.90 4.32
C ALA A 781 -11.94 15.16 5.79
N SER A 782 -11.67 14.23 6.72
CA SER A 782 -11.80 14.38 8.17
C SER A 782 -11.16 13.18 8.85
N MET A 783 -10.75 13.30 10.12
CA MET A 783 -10.44 12.14 10.97
C MET A 783 -11.57 11.10 10.95
N SER A 784 -12.82 11.58 10.82
CA SER A 784 -14.06 10.79 10.66
C SER A 784 -14.05 9.86 9.43
N GLY A 785 -13.19 10.10 8.45
CA GLY A 785 -12.98 9.21 7.30
C GLY A 785 -12.04 8.03 7.58
N GLN A 786 -11.54 7.91 8.82
CA GLN A 786 -10.62 6.85 9.27
C GLN A 786 -11.12 6.14 10.53
N VAL A 787 -11.97 6.78 11.33
CA VAL A 787 -12.54 6.20 12.57
C VAL A 787 -14.05 6.36 12.68
N ALA A 788 -14.67 5.48 13.45
CA ALA A 788 -16.03 5.69 13.96
C ALA A 788 -15.96 6.56 15.22
N ASN A 789 -16.32 7.84 15.07
CA ASN A 789 -16.27 8.84 16.15
C ASN A 789 -17.11 8.39 17.36
N LYS A 790 -16.52 8.35 18.56
CA LYS A 790 -17.13 7.77 19.77
C LYS A 790 -18.43 8.49 20.15
N GLY A 791 -19.58 7.89 19.88
CA GLY A 791 -20.88 8.51 20.17
C GLY A 791 -21.14 9.81 19.41
N LEU A 792 -20.70 9.89 18.15
CA LEU A 792 -21.14 10.88 17.17
C LEU A 792 -21.65 10.12 15.93
N ILE A 793 -22.97 9.94 15.86
CA ILE A 793 -23.63 9.07 14.89
C ILE A 793 -23.81 9.78 13.53
N SER A 794 -22.80 9.70 12.68
CA SER A 794 -22.80 10.27 11.32
C SER A 794 -22.28 9.29 10.24
N PRO A 795 -22.81 8.05 10.13
CA PRO A 795 -22.26 7.01 9.26
C PRO A 795 -22.04 7.48 7.80
N VAL A 796 -23.04 8.14 7.20
CA VAL A 796 -22.94 8.64 5.81
C VAL A 796 -21.84 9.69 5.65
N TYR A 797 -21.67 10.58 6.64
CA TYR A 797 -20.60 11.59 6.63
C TYR A 797 -19.22 10.92 6.69
N ASN A 798 -19.03 10.02 7.65
CA ASN A 798 -17.79 9.27 7.84
C ASN A 798 -17.41 8.50 6.57
N SER A 799 -18.35 7.75 5.98
CA SER A 799 -18.16 7.07 4.68
C SER A 799 -17.84 8.04 3.53
N SER A 800 -18.51 9.20 3.45
CA SER A 800 -18.22 10.20 2.41
C SER A 800 -16.81 10.78 2.53
N LYS A 801 -16.31 11.00 3.75
CA LYS A 801 -14.95 11.51 3.98
C LYS A 801 -13.88 10.43 3.80
N ALA A 802 -14.18 9.15 4.11
CA ALA A 802 -13.33 8.02 3.74
C ALA A 802 -13.18 7.90 2.21
N ALA A 803 -14.29 8.02 1.48
CA ALA A 803 -14.29 8.01 0.02
C ALA A 803 -13.44 9.15 -0.59
N VAL A 804 -13.44 10.35 0.02
CA VAL A 804 -12.56 11.46 -0.38
C VAL A 804 -11.07 11.14 -0.17
N VAL A 805 -10.70 10.46 0.92
CA VAL A 805 -9.31 10.00 1.14
C VAL A 805 -8.86 9.04 0.04
N GLN A 806 -9.72 8.08 -0.34
CA GLN A 806 -9.38 7.16 -1.42
C GLN A 806 -9.37 7.84 -2.80
N LEU A 807 -10.29 8.79 -3.04
CA LEU A 807 -10.32 9.59 -4.27
C LEU A 807 -9.00 10.33 -4.50
N ALA A 808 -8.42 10.92 -3.44
CA ALA A 808 -7.13 11.60 -3.55
C ALA A 808 -6.00 10.66 -4.00
N ARG A 809 -5.95 9.42 -3.48
CA ARG A 809 -4.97 8.40 -3.89
C ARG A 809 -5.13 8.02 -5.37
N ASN A 810 -6.36 7.78 -5.81
CA ASN A 810 -6.66 7.41 -7.20
C ASN A 810 -6.28 8.54 -8.19
N LEU A 811 -6.68 9.78 -7.89
CA LEU A 811 -6.38 10.93 -8.75
C LEU A 811 -4.89 11.31 -8.71
N ALA A 812 -4.20 11.12 -7.58
CA ALA A 812 -2.75 11.26 -7.48
C ALA A 812 -2.03 10.28 -8.42
N MET A 813 -2.40 8.99 -8.41
CA MET A 813 -1.82 7.96 -9.27
C MET A 813 -1.97 8.31 -10.77
N GLU A 814 -3.13 8.82 -11.18
CA GLU A 814 -3.48 9.14 -12.56
C GLU A 814 -2.85 10.45 -13.08
N TRP A 815 -2.79 11.50 -12.23
CA TRP A 815 -2.44 12.86 -12.67
C TRP A 815 -1.06 13.37 -12.23
N SER A 816 -0.40 12.72 -11.26
CA SER A 816 0.99 13.05 -10.90
C SER A 816 2.01 12.82 -12.04
N PRO A 817 1.97 11.73 -12.84
CA PRO A 817 3.00 11.49 -13.87
C PRO A 817 2.92 12.52 -15.01
N ILE A 818 4.05 13.16 -15.32
CA ILE A 818 4.16 14.13 -16.43
C ILE A 818 4.24 13.37 -17.75
N ARG A 819 3.32 13.66 -18.67
CA ARG A 819 3.17 13.01 -19.98
C ARG A 819 3.97 13.77 -21.04
N LYS A 820 4.21 13.10 -22.18
CA LYS A 820 5.06 13.62 -23.28
C LYS A 820 4.60 14.95 -23.88
N ASP A 821 3.31 15.25 -23.76
CA ASP A 821 2.69 16.50 -24.21
C ASP A 821 2.85 17.65 -23.21
N GLY A 822 3.35 17.40 -22.00
CA GLY A 822 3.45 18.36 -20.89
C GLY A 822 2.22 18.40 -19.98
N THR A 823 1.25 17.50 -20.14
CA THR A 823 0.15 17.32 -19.18
C THR A 823 0.58 16.46 -17.98
N GLY A 824 -0.23 16.43 -16.92
CA GLY A 824 0.15 15.77 -15.66
C GLY A 824 0.99 16.69 -14.77
N GLY A 825 1.71 16.12 -13.79
CA GLY A 825 2.38 16.89 -12.75
C GLY A 825 1.41 17.56 -11.77
N ILE A 826 0.21 16.99 -11.61
CA ILE A 826 -0.78 17.44 -10.62
C ILE A 826 -0.67 16.53 -9.40
N ARG A 827 -0.25 17.09 -8.27
CA ARG A 827 -0.25 16.40 -6.98
C ARG A 827 -1.65 16.44 -6.39
N VAL A 828 -2.10 15.38 -5.70
CA VAL A 828 -3.43 15.35 -5.05
C VAL A 828 -3.27 14.79 -3.65
N ASN A 829 -3.68 15.54 -2.62
CA ASN A 829 -3.55 15.15 -1.22
C ASN A 829 -4.81 15.53 -0.42
N CYS A 830 -5.01 14.90 0.73
CA CYS A 830 -6.05 15.30 1.68
C CYS A 830 -5.47 16.01 2.90
N ILE A 831 -6.26 16.90 3.50
CA ILE A 831 -6.19 17.20 4.94
C ILE A 831 -7.37 16.50 5.59
N SER A 832 -7.14 15.82 6.72
CA SER A 832 -8.17 15.21 7.56
C SER A 832 -8.22 15.91 8.92
N PRO A 833 -9.05 16.96 9.07
CA PRO A 833 -9.21 17.64 10.36
C PRO A 833 -9.95 16.78 11.38
N GLY A 834 -9.60 16.99 12.65
CA GLY A 834 -10.46 16.64 13.78
C GLY A 834 -11.54 17.68 14.07
N HIS A 835 -11.97 17.77 15.32
CA HIS A 835 -12.99 18.74 15.74
C HIS A 835 -12.45 20.19 15.67
N ILE A 836 -12.98 20.98 14.74
CA ILE A 836 -12.64 22.41 14.55
C ILE A 836 -13.77 23.31 15.06
N LEU A 837 -13.43 24.37 15.78
CA LEU A 837 -14.32 25.51 16.03
C LEU A 837 -14.68 26.18 14.71
N THR A 838 -15.90 25.95 14.25
CA THR A 838 -16.49 26.49 13.01
C THR A 838 -17.94 26.89 13.27
N PRO A 839 -18.57 27.74 12.44
CA PRO A 839 -19.99 28.09 12.61
C PRO A 839 -20.94 26.87 12.64
N MET A 840 -20.58 25.76 11.98
CA MET A 840 -21.33 24.50 12.04
C MET A 840 -21.19 23.82 13.42
N VAL A 841 -19.97 23.76 13.95
CA VAL A 841 -19.67 23.12 15.25
C VAL A 841 -20.17 23.95 16.44
N LEU A 842 -20.09 25.29 16.36
CA LEU A 842 -20.66 26.19 17.37
C LEU A 842 -22.17 25.97 17.50
N LYS A 843 -22.89 25.88 16.38
CA LYS A 843 -24.33 25.55 16.38
C LYS A 843 -24.62 24.19 17.02
N ASN A 844 -23.80 23.17 16.78
CA ASN A 844 -23.97 21.86 17.43
C ASN A 844 -23.85 21.95 18.96
N PHE A 845 -23.07 22.90 19.51
CA PHE A 845 -22.95 23.11 20.96
C PHE A 845 -24.13 23.90 21.55
N GLU A 846 -24.77 24.77 20.75
CA GLU A 846 -26.04 25.41 21.12
C GLU A 846 -27.19 24.39 21.15
N GLU A 847 -27.18 23.43 20.23
CA GLU A 847 -28.23 22.38 20.12
C GLU A 847 -28.02 21.19 21.09
N VAL A 848 -26.79 20.93 21.56
CA VAL A 848 -26.48 19.77 22.42
C VAL A 848 -25.59 20.17 23.62
N PRO A 849 -26.18 20.39 24.81
CA PRO A 849 -25.43 20.66 26.05
C PRO A 849 -24.43 19.54 26.41
N GLY A 850 -23.23 19.92 26.83
CA GLY A 850 -22.16 18.98 27.21
C GLY A 850 -21.38 18.36 26.04
N LEU A 851 -21.78 18.64 24.78
CA LEU A 851 -21.10 18.10 23.60
C LEU A 851 -19.68 18.65 23.44
N ARG A 852 -19.47 19.92 23.80
CA ARG A 852 -18.18 20.60 23.72
C ARG A 852 -17.16 19.95 24.63
N GLU A 853 -17.45 19.87 25.92
CA GLU A 853 -16.59 19.33 26.97
C GLU A 853 -16.23 17.87 26.66
N LYS A 854 -17.19 17.11 26.12
CA LYS A 854 -16.95 15.75 25.62
C LYS A 854 -15.93 15.75 24.47
N TRP A 855 -16.13 16.54 23.41
CA TRP A 855 -15.22 16.58 22.26
C TRP A 855 -13.82 17.11 22.61
N GLU A 856 -13.73 18.02 23.59
CA GLU A 856 -12.46 18.50 24.16
C GLU A 856 -11.77 17.39 24.96
N SER A 857 -12.51 16.58 25.74
CA SER A 857 -11.96 15.44 26.50
C SER A 857 -11.53 14.24 25.65
N GLU A 858 -12.06 14.10 24.44
CA GLU A 858 -11.67 13.06 23.48
C GLU A 858 -10.44 13.45 22.63
N ASN A 859 -9.81 14.61 22.90
CA ASN A 859 -8.63 15.12 22.20
C ASN A 859 -7.38 15.04 23.11
N MET A 860 -6.20 14.61 22.63
CA MET A 860 -4.99 14.58 23.48
C MET A 860 -4.55 15.98 23.95
N MET A 861 -4.90 17.03 23.19
CA MET A 861 -4.64 18.42 23.56
C MET A 861 -5.68 19.02 24.51
N GLY A 862 -6.73 18.27 24.90
CA GLY A 862 -7.77 18.74 25.82
C GLY A 862 -8.59 19.93 25.31
N ARG A 863 -8.61 20.16 23.99
CA ARG A 863 -9.27 21.30 23.34
C ARG A 863 -9.70 20.96 21.91
N LEU A 864 -10.45 21.87 21.30
CA LEU A 864 -10.74 21.84 19.86
C LEU A 864 -9.70 22.65 19.07
N ALA A 865 -9.63 22.42 17.76
CA ALA A 865 -8.76 23.16 16.86
C ALA A 865 -9.41 24.47 16.36
N GLU A 866 -8.60 25.50 16.11
CA GLU A 866 -9.03 26.71 15.42
C GLU A 866 -8.83 26.59 13.90
N THR A 867 -9.69 27.25 13.11
CA THR A 867 -9.59 27.20 11.62
C THR A 867 -8.25 27.71 11.08
N THR A 868 -7.57 28.58 11.83
CA THR A 868 -6.26 29.15 11.48
C THR A 868 -5.11 28.15 11.60
N GLU A 869 -5.23 27.11 12.41
CA GLU A 869 -4.16 26.11 12.62
C GLU A 869 -3.90 25.27 11.36
N PHE A 870 -4.87 25.19 10.47
CA PHE A 870 -4.79 24.45 9.20
C PHE A 870 -4.16 25.26 8.05
N LYS A 871 -3.97 26.59 8.21
CA LYS A 871 -3.40 27.47 7.17
C LYS A 871 -2.05 26.96 6.65
N GLY A 872 -1.15 26.63 7.57
CA GLY A 872 0.20 26.13 7.23
C GLY A 872 0.17 24.79 6.47
N ALA A 873 -0.79 23.92 6.78
CA ALA A 873 -0.94 22.62 6.12
C ALA A 873 -1.43 22.76 4.67
N ALA A 874 -2.44 23.59 4.41
CA ALA A 874 -2.92 23.83 3.05
C ALA A 874 -1.86 24.54 2.19
N LEU A 875 -1.18 25.55 2.78
CA LEU A 875 -0.07 26.25 2.14
C LEU A 875 1.10 25.31 1.83
N PHE A 876 1.46 24.39 2.74
CA PHE A 876 2.44 23.34 2.47
C PHE A 876 2.00 22.46 1.30
N LEU A 877 0.78 21.90 1.33
CA LEU A 877 0.28 21.00 0.29
C LEU A 877 0.17 21.66 -1.10
N LEU A 878 -0.14 22.96 -1.19
CA LEU A 878 -0.32 23.67 -2.47
C LEU A 878 0.93 24.35 -3.03
N SER A 879 2.02 24.45 -2.25
CA SER A 879 3.26 25.13 -2.66
C SER A 879 4.36 24.16 -3.16
N ASN A 880 5.57 24.67 -3.43
CA ASN A 880 6.72 23.85 -3.84
C ASN A 880 7.31 23.05 -2.66
N ALA A 881 7.04 23.47 -1.41
CA ALA A 881 7.54 22.82 -0.21
C ALA A 881 7.11 21.33 -0.08
N SER A 882 6.00 20.95 -0.71
CA SER A 882 5.50 19.56 -0.79
C SER A 882 5.64 18.94 -2.19
N SER A 883 6.57 19.43 -3.02
CA SER A 883 6.74 19.03 -4.44
C SER A 883 6.91 17.53 -4.71
N PHE A 884 7.36 16.73 -3.72
CA PHE A 884 7.44 15.26 -3.81
C PHE A 884 6.26 14.52 -3.15
N MET A 885 5.27 15.23 -2.61
CA MET A 885 4.15 14.65 -1.85
C MET A 885 2.85 14.63 -2.66
N THR A 886 2.32 13.43 -2.88
CA THR A 886 1.06 13.15 -3.58
C THR A 886 0.43 11.87 -3.02
N GLY A 887 -0.89 11.72 -3.09
CA GLY A 887 -1.66 10.58 -2.60
C GLY A 887 -1.82 10.49 -1.07
N ASN A 888 -1.29 11.43 -0.29
CA ASN A 888 -1.25 11.33 1.16
C ASN A 888 -2.49 11.94 1.85
N ASN A 889 -2.86 11.38 3.02
CA ASN A 889 -3.83 11.97 3.95
C ASN A 889 -3.11 12.61 5.14
N LEU A 890 -3.13 13.94 5.24
CA LEU A 890 -2.52 14.67 6.35
C LEU A 890 -3.54 14.84 7.50
N VAL A 891 -3.48 13.96 8.49
CA VAL A 891 -4.36 14.00 9.68
C VAL A 891 -3.90 15.11 10.63
N ILE A 892 -4.84 15.97 11.02
CA ILE A 892 -4.61 17.11 11.93
C ILE A 892 -5.80 17.21 12.88
N ASP A 893 -5.77 16.43 13.96
CA ASP A 893 -6.90 16.16 14.84
C ASP A 893 -6.60 16.37 16.32
N GLY A 894 -5.36 16.70 16.68
CA GLY A 894 -4.91 16.76 18.07
C GLY A 894 -4.66 15.39 18.72
N GLY A 895 -4.49 14.33 17.92
CA GLY A 895 -4.23 12.96 18.41
C GLY A 895 -5.49 12.17 18.79
N HIS A 896 -6.68 12.60 18.38
CA HIS A 896 -7.94 11.89 18.61
C HIS A 896 -7.90 10.44 18.07
N THR A 897 -7.29 10.22 16.90
CA THR A 897 -7.09 8.90 16.29
C THR A 897 -5.72 8.28 16.62
N SER A 898 -5.11 8.63 17.76
CA SER A 898 -3.77 8.18 18.16
C SER A 898 -3.71 7.54 19.56
N TRP A 899 -4.87 7.25 20.17
CA TRP A 899 -5.03 6.57 21.46
C TRP A 899 -5.09 5.04 21.32
#